data_AF-A0A1V6CJE1-F1
#
_entry.id   AF-A0A1V6CJE1-F1
#
_cell.length_a   1.000
_cell.length_b   1.000
_cell.length_c   1.000
_cell.angle_alpha   90.00
_cell.angle_beta   90.00
_cell.angle_gamma   90.00
#
_symmetry.space_group_name_H-M   'P 1'
#
loop_
_entity.id
_entity.type
_entity.pdbx_description
1 polymer ?
#
loop_
_entity_poly.entity_id
_entity_poly.type
_entity_poly.pdbx_seq_one_letter_code
_entity_poly.pdbx_strand_id
1 'polypeptide(L)'
;MLAHQGEGVTMMNMKIARIVFQNLFSHPCLFCLVTLLLVFPVTPVHSGTIELPQTGQITCYSSSGDIIQCDNTGQDGDFIAGVSWPVPRFQLDKSRACIIDNLTGLMWSRQAWNLTSYTSWATSVLNPPTAFFQCGFSDWRLPNINELQSLINFEEDNNVEWLTSKGFYFLNVLPKKYWSSTSDAISPEVNAWIMDMVDGSVVAESKTANGLIWPVRGTSNPDKNAPPGQIAETGQISIKATYDDAYYATTPGRNVGVPWPDPRFTLTYCDATGPCIDQDADCDGEDINNIVKDNLTGLVWSANANTHGLKTWSDALVYTNNLTTCGYGDWRLPNAKELFSIIDRSQGEPALPAKHHFINVQYGADDSYWASTSYAYDPDRAWAIDLFDGALGPRAKTGTAFVWPVRGGRTKPYVLTIKKEGAGKGKITATDLTCVGATCTGYYNSYEEITVTATPSSGSVFFEWTDCPDPSGNTCTITMTHDITVKATFLPEYKINVSPRSLNFKNLKQSVPSAPLTVTVKNAGVSPLQITSIGVTGDDASVFSLTPAHDCPAELTNLNDFCTVSVAASTDNYDARKAHLKISSNDPKKPVFTVNLRARAKPPKISKKPSTLSFGKVNVGIPVNKILTLKNKGITDLVIGVITIAGDHPGDFSTLAADTCSSSTLVTNGTCTVSVAFTPSVPEKRSAILQVPSNDPKRSLLSVNLKGTGG
;
A
#
# COMPACT_ATOMS: atom_id res chain seq x y z
N MET A 1 -53.41 9.90 40.12
CA MET A 1 -53.59 10.27 38.70
C MET A 1 -52.19 10.47 38.13
N LEU A 2 -51.84 9.72 37.08
CA LEU A 2 -50.55 9.65 36.37
C LEU A 2 -49.39 8.88 37.08
N ALA A 3 -49.49 7.55 37.02
CA ALA A 3 -48.36 6.64 36.97
C ALA A 3 -48.63 5.67 35.80
N HIS A 4 -47.93 5.84 34.67
CA HIS A 4 -47.75 4.87 33.60
C HIS A 4 -47.04 5.55 32.41
N GLN A 5 -45.92 4.96 31.98
CA GLN A 5 -45.36 4.88 30.61
C GLN A 5 -43.82 4.96 30.68
N GLY A 6 -43.14 3.80 30.59
CA GLY A 6 -41.67 3.78 30.61
C GLY A 6 -40.95 2.44 30.48
N GLU A 7 -41.62 1.28 30.40
CA GLU A 7 -40.94 -0.04 30.35
C GLU A 7 -41.31 -0.90 29.13
N GLY A 8 -41.87 -0.31 28.06
CA GLY A 8 -42.40 -1.07 26.92
C GLY A 8 -41.49 -1.25 25.69
N VAL A 9 -40.33 -0.59 25.60
CA VAL A 9 -39.59 -0.49 24.31
C VAL A 9 -38.32 -1.36 24.25
N THR A 10 -37.77 -1.79 25.39
CA THR A 10 -36.49 -2.50 25.43
C THR A 10 -36.61 -4.02 25.23
N MET A 11 -37.76 -4.63 25.51
CA MET A 11 -37.96 -6.08 25.34
C MET A 11 -38.45 -6.51 23.94
N MET A 12 -38.89 -5.58 23.08
CA MET A 12 -39.41 -5.91 21.74
C MET A 12 -38.29 -6.04 20.70
N ASN A 13 -37.16 -5.32 20.88
CA ASN A 13 -36.02 -5.38 19.96
C ASN A 13 -35.12 -6.63 20.15
N MET A 14 -35.09 -7.23 21.36
CA MET A 14 -34.33 -8.46 21.62
C MET A 14 -35.01 -9.74 21.12
N LYS A 15 -36.36 -9.74 20.98
CA LYS A 15 -37.10 -10.90 20.43
C LYS A 15 -37.12 -10.94 18.90
N ILE A 16 -37.04 -9.79 18.23
CA ILE A 16 -36.94 -9.73 16.77
C ILE A 16 -35.53 -10.13 16.30
N ALA A 17 -34.47 -9.75 17.03
CA ALA A 17 -33.10 -10.17 16.73
C ALA A 17 -32.88 -11.70 16.85
N ARG A 18 -33.55 -12.36 17.81
CA ARG A 18 -33.48 -13.83 17.98
C ARG A 18 -34.25 -14.63 16.92
N ILE A 19 -35.32 -14.07 16.34
CA ILE A 19 -36.11 -14.74 15.29
C ILE A 19 -35.45 -14.58 13.90
N VAL A 20 -34.66 -13.52 13.68
CA VAL A 20 -33.87 -13.34 12.45
C VAL A 20 -32.64 -14.26 12.43
N PHE A 21 -32.03 -14.55 13.59
CA PHE A 21 -30.82 -15.39 13.69
C PHE A 21 -31.07 -16.90 13.49
N GLN A 22 -32.31 -17.39 13.65
CA GLN A 22 -32.62 -18.82 13.53
C GLN A 22 -33.09 -19.27 12.12
N ASN A 23 -33.24 -18.36 11.15
CA ASN A 23 -33.68 -18.71 9.78
C ASN A 23 -32.61 -18.60 8.69
N LEU A 24 -31.33 -18.37 9.04
CA LEU A 24 -30.23 -18.22 8.09
C LEU A 24 -29.51 -19.53 7.70
N PHE A 25 -29.92 -20.68 8.25
CA PHE A 25 -29.36 -22.00 7.91
C PHE A 25 -30.30 -22.81 7.01
N SER A 26 -30.62 -22.27 5.84
CA SER A 26 -31.10 -23.10 4.72
C SER A 26 -31.02 -22.31 3.41
N HIS A 27 -30.26 -22.85 2.44
CA HIS A 27 -30.10 -22.45 1.03
C HIS A 27 -28.72 -21.85 0.65
N PRO A 28 -27.89 -22.59 -0.11
CA PRO A 28 -26.56 -22.15 -0.54
C PRO A 28 -26.65 -21.41 -1.87
N CYS A 29 -26.90 -20.10 -1.88
CA CYS A 29 -26.72 -19.30 -3.10
C CYS A 29 -26.71 -17.79 -2.82
N LEU A 30 -25.74 -17.29 -2.04
CA LEU A 30 -25.41 -15.85 -2.03
C LEU A 30 -23.97 -15.59 -1.56
N PHE A 31 -23.01 -16.31 -2.13
CA PHE A 31 -21.58 -16.13 -1.87
C PHE A 31 -21.00 -15.18 -2.95
N CYS A 32 -21.36 -13.89 -2.92
CA CYS A 32 -20.69 -12.90 -3.79
C CYS A 32 -20.88 -11.42 -3.42
N LEU A 33 -21.52 -11.05 -2.29
CA LEU A 33 -21.81 -9.63 -2.06
C LEU A 33 -21.91 -9.20 -0.59
N VAL A 34 -21.10 -9.74 0.32
CA VAL A 34 -20.87 -9.17 1.66
C VAL A 34 -19.46 -9.53 2.16
N THR A 35 -18.42 -8.95 1.55
CA THR A 35 -17.07 -8.88 2.14
C THR A 35 -16.54 -7.46 1.95
N LEU A 36 -17.35 -6.48 2.34
CA LEU A 36 -16.99 -5.07 2.34
C LEU A 36 -17.68 -4.39 3.52
N LEU A 37 -17.21 -4.66 4.74
CA LEU A 37 -17.42 -3.88 5.96
C LEU A 37 -16.89 -4.71 7.14
N LEU A 38 -15.60 -4.57 7.42
CA LEU A 38 -14.95 -4.62 8.74
C LEU A 38 -13.45 -4.38 8.52
N VAL A 39 -13.12 -3.28 7.84
CA VAL A 39 -11.87 -2.58 8.12
C VAL A 39 -12.31 -1.47 9.04
N PHE A 40 -12.01 -1.59 10.33
CA PHE A 40 -12.14 -0.46 11.23
C PHE A 40 -11.24 0.64 10.66
N PRO A 41 -11.78 1.79 10.21
CA PRO A 41 -10.92 2.95 10.08
C PRO A 41 -10.40 3.22 11.49
N VAL A 42 -9.08 3.18 11.66
CA VAL A 42 -8.43 3.69 12.87
C VAL A 42 -8.82 5.16 12.92
N THR A 43 -9.84 5.49 13.73
CA THR A 43 -10.19 6.88 14.00
C THR A 43 -8.98 7.52 14.65
N PRO A 44 -8.56 8.73 14.24
CA PRO A 44 -7.43 9.40 14.86
C PRO A 44 -7.69 9.51 16.37
N VAL A 45 -6.77 8.93 17.14
CA VAL A 45 -6.79 8.83 18.60
C VAL A 45 -6.43 10.20 19.18
N HIS A 46 -7.33 11.18 19.13
CA HIS A 46 -7.24 12.42 19.92
C HIS A 46 -8.63 12.87 20.36
N SER A 47 -9.11 12.27 21.44
CA SER A 47 -10.25 12.81 22.18
C SER A 47 -9.85 12.88 23.65
N GLY A 48 -8.89 13.77 23.92
CA GLY A 48 -8.58 14.29 25.24
C GLY A 48 -9.25 15.65 25.42
N THR A 49 -9.41 16.08 26.67
CA THR A 49 -9.95 17.41 27.03
C THR A 49 -8.92 18.52 26.78
N ILE A 50 -7.62 18.21 26.79
CA ILE A 50 -6.52 19.14 26.48
C ILE A 50 -5.56 18.58 25.44
N GLU A 51 -4.83 19.49 24.79
CA GLU A 51 -3.64 19.15 24.01
C GLU A 51 -2.38 19.71 24.69
N LEU A 52 -1.40 18.82 24.95
CA LEU A 52 -0.13 19.20 25.56
C LEU A 52 0.77 19.92 24.55
N PRO A 53 1.46 21.00 24.94
CA PRO A 53 2.42 21.66 24.06
C PRO A 53 3.71 20.85 23.91
N GLN A 54 4.40 21.02 22.77
CA GLN A 54 5.77 20.53 22.60
C GLN A 54 6.69 21.05 23.71
N THR A 55 7.70 20.26 24.07
CA THR A 55 8.75 20.64 25.04
C THR A 55 9.65 21.77 24.53
N GLY A 56 9.77 21.86 23.21
CA GLY A 56 10.68 22.76 22.51
C GLY A 56 11.98 22.08 22.07
N GLN A 57 12.28 20.89 22.62
CA GLN A 57 13.49 20.14 22.28
C GLN A 57 13.41 19.58 20.85
N ILE A 58 14.43 19.89 20.05
CA ILE A 58 14.58 19.44 18.67
C ILE A 58 15.94 18.78 18.42
N THR A 59 16.89 18.94 19.34
CA THR A 59 18.22 18.32 19.26
C THR A 59 18.25 16.99 20.02
N CYS A 60 18.91 16.00 19.44
CA CYS A 60 19.12 14.69 20.06
C CYS A 60 20.58 14.52 20.47
N TYR A 61 20.79 13.80 21.57
CA TYR A 61 22.09 13.67 22.21
C TYR A 61 22.43 12.21 22.49
N SER A 62 23.72 11.87 22.41
CA SER A 62 24.23 10.57 22.85
C SER A 62 24.11 10.41 24.38
N SER A 63 24.51 9.25 24.90
CA SER A 63 24.62 9.03 26.36
C SER A 63 25.75 9.84 27.01
N SER A 64 26.70 10.35 26.22
CA SER A 64 27.81 11.24 26.60
C SER A 64 27.57 12.68 26.15
N GLY A 65 26.32 13.05 25.88
CA GLY A 65 25.94 14.44 25.63
C GLY A 65 26.38 15.02 24.27
N ASP A 66 26.96 14.21 23.40
CA ASP A 66 27.30 14.63 22.04
C ASP A 66 26.04 14.79 21.20
N ILE A 67 25.96 15.85 20.39
CA ILE A 67 24.85 16.04 19.45
C ILE A 67 24.89 14.93 18.38
N ILE A 68 23.74 14.29 18.16
CA ILE A 68 23.56 13.24 17.15
C ILE A 68 22.39 13.57 16.22
N GLN A 69 22.29 12.87 15.09
CA GLN A 69 21.09 12.92 14.26
C GLN A 69 19.90 12.31 15.01
N CYS A 70 18.74 12.95 14.92
CA CYS A 70 17.55 12.53 15.67
C CYS A 70 16.85 11.30 15.10
N ASP A 71 16.99 11.04 13.80
CA ASP A 71 16.22 10.02 13.11
C ASP A 71 16.35 8.65 13.80
N ASN A 72 15.21 8.12 14.24
CA ASN A 72 15.07 6.81 14.88
C ASN A 72 15.78 6.66 16.23
N THR A 73 16.04 7.76 16.91
CA THR A 73 16.63 7.74 18.25
C THR A 73 15.58 7.52 19.34
N GLY A 74 14.30 7.79 19.05
CA GLY A 74 13.22 7.74 20.03
C GLY A 74 13.19 8.91 21.02
N GLN A 75 14.12 9.86 20.89
CA GLN A 75 14.24 11.00 21.78
C GLN A 75 13.13 12.02 21.52
N ASP A 76 12.97 12.96 22.44
CA ASP A 76 11.99 14.04 22.28
C ASP A 76 12.22 14.86 21.00
N GLY A 77 13.48 15.10 20.61
CA GLY A 77 13.83 15.77 19.35
C GLY A 77 13.51 14.97 18.07
N ASP A 78 13.32 13.66 18.18
CA ASP A 78 12.90 12.77 17.08
C ASP A 78 11.38 12.87 16.86
N PHE A 79 10.62 12.68 17.94
CA PHE A 79 9.15 12.67 17.89
C PHE A 79 8.51 14.06 17.91
N ILE A 80 9.14 15.04 18.55
CA ILE A 80 8.66 16.41 18.78
C ILE A 80 7.18 16.41 19.19
N ALA A 81 6.85 15.61 20.21
CA ALA A 81 5.48 15.31 20.60
C ALA A 81 4.79 16.51 21.27
N GLY A 82 3.53 16.76 20.92
CA GLY A 82 2.69 17.85 21.40
C GLY A 82 2.30 18.85 20.31
N VAL A 83 1.52 19.87 20.71
CA VAL A 83 1.13 20.97 19.83
C VAL A 83 2.31 21.92 19.61
N SER A 84 2.57 22.24 18.35
CA SER A 84 3.62 23.18 17.97
C SER A 84 3.35 24.58 18.51
N TRP A 85 4.44 25.29 18.84
CA TRP A 85 4.33 26.64 19.38
C TRP A 85 3.89 27.64 18.30
N PRO A 86 2.98 28.57 18.61
CA PRO A 86 2.62 29.62 17.68
C PRO A 86 3.80 30.57 17.43
N VAL A 87 3.80 31.23 16.27
CA VAL A 87 4.81 32.23 15.90
C VAL A 87 4.11 33.58 15.67
N PRO A 88 4.29 34.58 16.56
CA PRO A 88 5.07 34.55 17.79
C PRO A 88 4.33 33.86 18.95
N ARG A 89 5.06 33.14 19.81
CA ARG A 89 4.53 32.58 21.07
C ARG A 89 4.25 33.67 22.08
N PHE A 90 5.25 34.49 22.37
CA PHE A 90 5.13 35.58 23.33
C PHE A 90 4.90 36.90 22.60
N GLN A 91 3.83 37.60 22.97
CA GLN A 91 3.43 38.85 22.35
C GLN A 91 3.29 39.95 23.41
N LEU A 92 3.91 41.10 23.18
CA LEU A 92 3.73 42.27 24.05
C LEU A 92 2.28 42.77 23.98
N ASP A 93 1.70 43.02 25.16
CA ASP A 93 0.44 43.76 25.26
C ASP A 93 0.63 45.24 24.86
N LYS A 94 -0.48 45.94 24.59
CA LYS A 94 -0.52 47.38 24.23
C LYS A 94 0.23 48.26 25.24
N SER A 95 0.18 47.93 26.53
CA SER A 95 0.92 48.64 27.58
C SER A 95 2.44 48.43 27.53
N ARG A 96 2.91 47.40 26.79
CA ARG A 96 4.30 46.90 26.75
C ARG A 96 4.89 46.48 28.09
N ALA A 97 4.06 46.38 29.12
CA ALA A 97 4.44 45.97 30.46
C ALA A 97 3.99 44.53 30.79
N CYS A 98 3.25 43.88 29.88
CA CYS A 98 2.85 42.47 29.97
C CYS A 98 3.11 41.73 28.66
N ILE A 99 3.17 40.41 28.78
CA ILE A 99 3.32 39.47 27.68
C ILE A 99 2.15 38.51 27.69
N ILE A 100 1.51 38.36 26.54
CA ILE A 100 0.51 37.33 26.24
C ILE A 100 1.26 36.11 25.70
N ASP A 101 1.08 34.95 26.32
CA ASP A 101 1.54 33.68 25.78
C ASP A 101 0.44 33.11 24.87
N ASN A 102 0.62 33.27 23.56
CA ASN A 102 -0.30 32.77 22.54
C ASN A 102 -0.39 31.23 22.53
N LEU A 103 0.52 30.52 23.19
CA LEU A 103 0.43 29.06 23.34
C LEU A 103 -0.60 28.68 24.40
N THR A 104 -0.58 29.33 25.55
CA THR A 104 -1.37 28.95 26.74
C THR A 104 -2.57 29.83 27.01
N GLY A 105 -2.64 31.00 26.35
CA GLY A 105 -3.63 32.05 26.61
C GLY A 105 -3.36 32.85 27.89
N LEU A 106 -2.34 32.49 28.68
CA LEU A 106 -1.97 33.17 29.91
C LEU A 106 -1.30 34.51 29.62
N MET A 107 -1.45 35.46 30.54
CA MET A 107 -0.75 36.74 30.50
C MET A 107 0.19 36.85 31.70
N TRP A 108 1.43 37.19 31.41
CA TRP A 108 2.53 37.28 32.36
C TRP A 108 2.96 38.73 32.53
N SER A 109 3.38 39.10 33.75
CA SER A 109 4.09 40.37 33.93
C SER A 109 5.38 40.33 33.12
N ARG A 110 5.71 41.42 32.41
CA ARG A 110 6.96 41.47 31.66
C ARG A 110 8.17 41.44 32.60
N GLN A 111 8.01 42.00 33.80
CA GLN A 111 9.03 41.96 34.84
C GLN A 111 8.76 40.81 35.80
N ALA A 112 9.75 39.93 35.96
CA ALA A 112 9.68 38.80 36.88
C ALA A 112 9.96 39.18 38.35
N TRP A 113 10.17 40.48 38.67
CA TRP A 113 10.26 41.02 40.04
C TRP A 113 10.38 42.56 40.04
N ASN A 114 9.84 43.22 41.08
CA ASN A 114 10.38 44.47 41.65
C ASN A 114 9.98 44.51 43.13
N LEU A 115 10.97 44.47 44.05
CA LEU A 115 10.99 44.98 45.44
C LEU A 115 12.13 44.29 46.22
N THR A 116 13.34 44.86 46.15
CA THR A 116 14.45 44.88 47.12
C THR A 116 14.79 43.74 48.13
N SER A 117 14.12 42.60 48.27
CA SER A 117 14.61 41.45 49.10
C SER A 117 13.91 40.14 48.72
N TYR A 118 14.69 39.04 48.65
CA TYR A 118 14.16 37.67 48.63
C TYR A 118 13.14 37.45 49.74
N THR A 119 12.04 36.76 49.44
CA THR A 119 10.95 36.59 50.41
C THR A 119 10.61 35.12 50.65
N SER A 120 10.14 34.83 51.87
CA SER A 120 9.49 33.57 52.21
C SER A 120 8.22 33.35 51.39
N TRP A 121 7.80 32.08 51.24
CA TRP A 121 6.56 31.72 50.54
C TRP A 121 5.36 32.48 51.15
N ALA A 122 5.27 32.56 52.48
CA ALA A 122 4.21 33.30 53.16
C ALA A 122 4.19 34.80 52.79
N THR A 123 5.35 35.45 52.68
CA THR A 123 5.43 36.87 52.29
C THR A 123 5.09 37.10 50.81
N SER A 124 5.49 36.19 49.91
CA SER A 124 5.12 36.24 48.49
C SER A 124 3.62 36.07 48.22
N VAL A 125 2.95 35.40 49.15
CA VAL A 125 1.59 34.91 49.00
C VAL A 125 0.58 35.83 49.71
N LEU A 126 0.97 36.49 50.82
CA LEU A 126 0.16 37.44 51.60
C LEU A 126 0.04 38.85 51.00
N ASN A 127 0.91 39.22 50.05
CA ASN A 127 0.75 40.43 49.24
C ASN A 127 0.44 40.02 47.80
N PRO A 128 -0.83 39.74 47.43
CA PRO A 128 -1.17 39.69 46.03
C PRO A 128 -0.68 41.01 45.38
N PRO A 129 -0.19 41.00 44.13
CA PRO A 129 0.51 42.12 43.48
C PRO A 129 -0.31 43.43 43.34
N THR A 130 -0.84 44.02 44.41
CA THR A 130 -1.54 45.31 44.42
C THR A 130 -0.59 46.45 44.06
N ALA A 131 0.73 46.23 44.13
CA ALA A 131 1.76 47.13 43.62
C ALA A 131 2.08 46.96 42.12
N PHE A 132 1.51 45.96 41.43
CA PHE A 132 1.85 45.59 40.04
C PHE A 132 0.70 45.83 39.07
N PHE A 133 0.05 47.00 39.13
CA PHE A 133 -0.85 47.49 38.06
C PHE A 133 -0.08 47.83 36.77
N GLN A 134 0.76 46.91 36.29
CA GLN A 134 1.64 47.14 35.14
C GLN A 134 0.84 47.25 33.82
N CYS A 135 -0.37 46.64 33.75
CA CYS A 135 -1.15 46.54 32.51
C CYS A 135 -2.66 46.82 32.69
N GLY A 136 -3.06 47.42 33.82
CA GLY A 136 -4.46 47.81 34.07
C GLY A 136 -5.41 46.70 34.52
N PHE A 137 -4.87 45.53 34.92
CA PHE A 137 -5.66 44.38 35.40
C PHE A 137 -5.49 44.16 36.91
N SER A 138 -6.50 43.57 37.57
CA SER A 138 -6.59 43.38 39.02
C SER A 138 -6.68 41.92 39.47
N ASP A 139 -6.73 40.98 38.53
CA ASP A 139 -6.90 39.53 38.71
C ASP A 139 -5.55 38.77 38.78
N TRP A 140 -4.43 39.47 38.97
CA TRP A 140 -3.11 38.87 39.11
C TRP A 140 -2.99 37.94 40.33
N ARG A 141 -2.26 36.85 40.14
CA ARG A 141 -1.98 35.83 41.15
C ARG A 141 -0.59 35.22 40.94
N LEU A 142 -0.16 34.45 41.93
CA LEU A 142 0.99 33.54 41.77
C LEU A 142 0.56 32.39 40.82
N PRO A 143 1.46 31.90 39.93
CA PRO A 143 1.18 30.78 39.05
C PRO A 143 1.18 29.50 39.86
N ASN A 144 0.32 28.56 39.51
CA ASN A 144 0.50 27.19 39.96
C ASN A 144 1.73 26.57 39.26
N ILE A 145 2.20 25.43 39.74
CA ILE A 145 3.44 24.84 39.23
C ILE A 145 3.33 24.44 37.75
N ASN A 146 2.15 23.98 37.29
CA ASN A 146 1.92 23.61 35.89
C ASN A 146 1.98 24.84 34.96
N GLU A 147 1.43 25.98 35.40
CA GLU A 147 1.49 27.25 34.66
C GLU A 147 2.92 27.78 34.59
N LEU A 148 3.65 27.73 35.71
CA LEU A 148 5.03 28.20 35.76
C LEU A 148 5.93 27.37 34.83
N GLN A 149 5.79 26.04 34.86
CA GLN A 149 6.53 25.13 33.98
C GLN A 149 6.17 25.28 32.50
N SER A 150 4.98 25.82 32.17
CA SER A 150 4.62 26.09 30.78
C SER A 150 5.58 27.05 30.09
N LEU A 151 6.28 27.91 30.84
CA LEU A 151 7.27 28.85 30.32
C LEU A 151 8.58 28.18 29.87
N ILE A 152 8.85 26.93 30.26
CA ILE A 152 10.14 26.28 29.98
C ILE A 152 10.24 25.80 28.53
N ASN A 153 11.37 26.13 27.91
CA ASN A 153 11.90 25.55 26.69
C ASN A 153 13.00 24.54 27.03
N PHE A 154 12.74 23.26 26.79
CA PHE A 154 13.67 22.18 27.10
C PHE A 154 14.84 22.05 26.11
N GLU A 155 14.86 22.85 25.04
CA GLU A 155 16.03 22.99 24.14
C GLU A 155 17.09 23.92 24.70
N GLU A 156 16.71 24.86 25.57
CA GLU A 156 17.60 25.92 26.04
C GLU A 156 18.30 25.48 27.32
N ASP A 157 19.62 25.64 27.35
CA ASP A 157 20.44 25.46 28.55
C ASP A 157 20.22 26.57 29.58
N ASN A 158 19.70 27.73 29.16
CA ASN A 158 19.37 28.85 30.01
C ASN A 158 18.06 29.53 29.61
N ASN A 159 16.97 29.13 30.26
CA ASN A 159 15.64 29.65 30.01
C ASN A 159 15.47 31.13 30.38
N VAL A 160 16.27 31.67 31.32
CA VAL A 160 16.23 33.09 31.68
C VAL A 160 16.73 33.96 30.52
N GLU A 161 17.85 33.56 29.89
CA GLU A 161 18.38 34.25 28.71
C GLU A 161 17.43 34.13 27.52
N TRP A 162 16.88 32.93 27.30
CA TRP A 162 15.91 32.71 26.24
C TRP A 162 14.65 33.57 26.43
N LEU A 163 14.02 33.55 27.61
CA LEU A 163 12.84 34.39 27.90
C LEU A 163 13.16 35.88 27.76
N THR A 164 14.36 36.32 28.17
CA THR A 164 14.81 37.70 27.95
C THR A 164 14.80 38.06 26.47
N SER A 165 15.26 37.16 25.60
CA SER A 165 15.20 37.34 24.13
C SER A 165 13.77 37.44 23.59
N LYS A 166 12.78 36.87 24.30
CA LYS A 166 11.35 36.94 23.95
C LYS A 166 10.64 38.17 24.51
N GLY A 167 11.38 39.09 25.13
CA GLY A 167 10.88 40.38 25.59
C GLY A 167 10.56 40.44 27.08
N PHE A 168 10.73 39.35 27.83
CA PHE A 168 10.68 39.37 29.29
C PHE A 168 11.88 40.17 29.84
N TYR A 169 11.72 40.73 31.03
CA TYR A 169 12.71 41.61 31.63
C TYR A 169 13.05 41.15 33.05
N PHE A 170 14.33 40.91 33.28
CA PHE A 170 14.88 40.49 34.56
C PHE A 170 15.86 41.56 35.04
N LEU A 171 15.49 42.29 36.10
CA LEU A 171 16.38 43.23 36.76
C LEU A 171 17.39 42.46 37.63
N ASN A 172 18.68 42.62 37.37
CA ASN A 172 19.80 42.03 38.11
C ASN A 172 19.90 40.48 38.02
N VAL A 173 20.35 39.97 36.87
CA VAL A 173 20.79 38.58 36.56
C VAL A 173 20.79 37.63 37.76
N LEU A 174 19.76 36.79 37.90
CA LEU A 174 19.78 35.76 38.92
C LEU A 174 19.14 34.47 38.40
N PRO A 175 19.96 33.47 37.97
CA PRO A 175 19.55 32.07 37.87
C PRO A 175 19.02 31.60 39.23
N LYS A 176 17.69 31.61 39.43
CA LYS A 176 17.06 31.37 40.74
C LYS A 176 15.76 30.63 40.62
N LYS A 177 15.33 30.15 41.78
CA LYS A 177 14.08 29.46 42.01
C LYS A 177 12.91 30.44 42.19
N TYR A 178 11.80 30.14 41.54
CA TYR A 178 10.55 30.90 41.56
C TYR A 178 9.44 30.09 42.23
N TRP A 179 8.76 30.71 43.17
CA TRP A 179 7.65 30.13 43.91
C TRP A 179 6.45 29.94 43.00
N SER A 180 5.81 28.78 43.14
CA SER A 180 4.45 28.54 42.69
C SER A 180 3.46 28.68 43.86
N SER A 181 2.16 28.76 43.54
CA SER A 181 1.08 28.66 44.53
C SER A 181 0.82 27.22 44.98
N THR A 182 1.47 26.23 44.39
CA THR A 182 1.23 24.82 44.67
C THR A 182 1.99 24.40 45.92
N SER A 183 1.28 23.94 46.96
CA SER A 183 1.92 23.40 48.16
C SER A 183 2.48 22.00 47.90
N ASP A 184 3.43 21.52 48.69
CA ASP A 184 3.82 20.11 48.62
C ASP A 184 2.71 19.22 49.21
N ALA A 185 2.49 18.02 48.67
CA ALA A 185 1.43 17.14 49.16
C ALA A 185 1.81 16.42 50.45
N ILE A 186 3.10 16.10 50.62
CA ILE A 186 3.62 15.31 51.74
C ILE A 186 3.70 16.16 53.00
N SER A 187 4.21 17.40 52.87
CA SER A 187 4.34 18.36 53.97
C SER A 187 3.76 19.74 53.60
N PRO A 188 2.44 19.85 53.36
CA PRO A 188 1.82 21.06 52.81
C PRO A 188 1.96 22.31 53.67
N GLU A 189 2.10 22.16 54.98
CA GLU A 189 2.29 23.30 55.90
C GLU A 189 3.73 23.82 55.89
N VAL A 190 4.69 22.99 55.48
CA VAL A 190 6.13 23.28 55.58
C VAL A 190 6.74 23.59 54.23
N ASN A 191 6.29 22.90 53.17
CA ASN A 191 6.91 22.93 51.86
C ASN A 191 5.94 23.39 50.77
N ALA A 192 6.48 24.02 49.73
CA ALA A 192 5.79 24.35 48.50
C ALA A 192 6.67 24.04 47.29
N TRP A 193 6.05 23.89 46.13
CA TRP A 193 6.76 23.67 44.89
C TRP A 193 7.42 24.95 44.41
N ILE A 194 8.71 24.84 44.12
CA ILE A 194 9.53 25.90 43.57
C ILE A 194 10.20 25.39 42.30
N MET A 195 10.33 26.25 41.28
CA MET A 195 10.96 25.88 40.01
C MET A 195 12.21 26.71 39.77
N ASP A 196 13.33 26.08 39.43
CA ASP A 196 14.51 26.81 38.94
C ASP A 196 14.25 27.30 37.51
N MET A 197 14.29 28.62 37.30
CA MET A 197 13.98 29.20 35.98
C MET A 197 15.12 29.07 34.98
N VAL A 198 16.32 28.63 35.37
CA VAL A 198 17.41 28.35 34.42
C VAL A 198 17.07 27.12 33.60
N ASP A 199 16.72 26.05 34.30
CA ASP A 199 16.65 24.72 33.71
C ASP A 199 15.25 24.10 33.76
N GLY A 200 14.34 24.63 34.58
CA GLY A 200 12.98 24.14 34.73
C GLY A 200 12.81 23.01 35.75
N SER A 201 13.83 22.72 36.55
CA SER A 201 13.73 21.71 37.62
C SER A 201 12.71 22.13 38.67
N VAL A 202 11.89 21.18 39.11
CA VAL A 202 10.78 21.39 40.06
C VAL A 202 11.05 20.56 41.30
N VAL A 203 11.17 21.24 42.45
CA VAL A 203 11.47 20.60 43.74
C VAL A 203 10.57 21.15 44.85
N ALA A 204 10.30 20.33 45.87
CA ALA A 204 9.70 20.81 47.11
C ALA A 204 10.76 21.58 47.92
N GLU A 205 10.40 22.75 48.43
CA GLU A 205 11.29 23.61 49.19
C GLU A 205 10.56 24.19 50.41
N SER A 206 11.30 24.45 51.49
CA SER A 206 10.70 25.02 52.70
C SER A 206 10.04 26.37 52.40
N LYS A 207 8.80 26.56 52.84
CA LYS A 207 8.06 27.83 52.75
C LYS A 207 8.76 29.00 53.46
N THR A 208 9.73 28.72 54.32
CA THR A 208 10.60 29.73 54.96
C THR A 208 11.81 30.13 54.13
N ALA A 209 12.14 29.36 53.10
CA ALA A 209 13.23 29.65 52.18
C ALA A 209 12.91 30.86 51.30
N ASN A 210 13.98 31.40 50.73
CA ASN A 210 13.94 32.59 49.89
C ASN A 210 13.74 32.22 48.42
N GLY A 211 12.69 32.74 47.81
CA GLY A 211 12.39 32.55 46.38
C GLY A 211 11.84 33.82 45.72
N LEU A 212 11.78 33.81 44.39
CA LEU A 212 11.19 34.89 43.59
C LEU A 212 9.74 34.56 43.22
N ILE A 213 8.98 35.55 42.76
CA ILE A 213 7.60 35.33 42.26
C ILE A 213 7.45 35.89 40.87
N TRP A 214 6.63 35.24 40.05
CA TRP A 214 6.29 35.75 38.72
C TRP A 214 4.78 35.81 38.53
N PRO A 215 4.15 36.98 38.66
CA PRO A 215 2.71 37.10 38.54
C PRO A 215 2.18 36.70 37.16
N VAL A 216 1.06 35.99 37.19
CA VAL A 216 0.29 35.55 36.01
C VAL A 216 -1.19 35.89 36.19
N ARG A 217 -1.92 35.94 35.09
CA ARG A 217 -3.39 36.08 35.05
C ARG A 217 -3.98 35.36 33.84
N GLY A 218 -5.31 35.23 33.85
CA GLY A 218 -6.08 34.54 32.82
C GLY A 218 -6.29 33.06 33.15
N THR A 219 -6.85 32.34 32.19
CA THR A 219 -7.17 30.91 32.29
C THR A 219 -6.70 30.20 31.01
N SER A 220 -6.15 28.99 31.14
CA SER A 220 -5.91 28.09 30.01
C SER A 220 -7.19 27.39 29.51
N ASN A 221 -8.30 27.50 30.26
CA ASN A 221 -9.60 26.93 29.94
C ASN A 221 -10.39 27.83 28.97
N PRO A 222 -10.93 27.32 27.84
CA PRO A 222 -11.56 28.17 26.85
C PRO A 222 -13.05 27.94 26.63
N ASP A 223 -13.79 29.04 26.70
CA ASP A 223 -14.98 29.20 25.87
C ASP A 223 -14.56 29.61 24.44
N LYS A 224 -14.99 28.81 23.45
CA LYS A 224 -14.98 29.01 21.97
C LYS A 224 -13.66 29.36 21.25
N ASN A 225 -12.60 29.80 21.92
CA ASN A 225 -11.29 30.13 21.33
C ASN A 225 -10.15 29.54 22.19
N ALA A 226 -10.01 28.21 22.16
CA ALA A 226 -8.99 27.51 22.91
C ALA A 226 -7.57 27.93 22.52
N PRO A 227 -6.71 28.29 23.49
CA PRO A 227 -5.30 28.41 23.20
C PRO A 227 -4.76 27.03 22.79
N PRO A 228 -3.78 26.96 21.86
CA PRO A 228 -3.35 25.70 21.25
C PRO A 228 -2.69 24.72 22.23
N GLY A 229 -2.06 25.20 23.30
CA GLY A 229 -1.50 24.37 24.37
C GLY A 229 -2.20 24.65 25.69
N GLN A 230 -3.04 23.72 26.15
CA GLN A 230 -3.82 23.92 27.37
C GLN A 230 -3.09 23.35 28.58
N ILE A 231 -3.16 24.06 29.71
CA ILE A 231 -2.51 23.67 30.97
C ILE A 231 -3.56 23.08 31.91
N ALA A 232 -3.33 21.87 32.41
CA ALA A 232 -4.19 21.20 33.37
C ALA A 232 -4.14 21.84 34.76
N GLU A 233 -5.20 21.66 35.53
CA GLU A 233 -5.18 21.80 36.99
C GLU A 233 -4.11 20.91 37.64
N THR A 234 -3.61 21.31 38.81
CA THR A 234 -2.59 20.57 39.57
C THR A 234 -3.15 19.41 40.39
N GLY A 235 -4.48 19.32 40.52
CA GLY A 235 -5.17 18.40 41.44
C GLY A 235 -5.39 18.98 42.84
N GLN A 236 -4.71 20.08 43.21
CA GLN A 236 -4.90 20.75 44.50
C GLN A 236 -6.17 21.60 44.52
N ILE A 237 -7.32 20.97 44.78
CA ILE A 237 -8.64 21.63 44.82
C ILE A 237 -9.13 21.97 46.23
N SER A 238 -8.43 21.50 47.28
CA SER A 238 -8.72 21.82 48.69
C SER A 238 -7.66 22.76 49.25
N ILE A 239 -8.07 23.83 49.94
CA ILE A 239 -7.15 24.80 50.56
C ILE A 239 -6.32 24.07 51.62
N LYS A 240 -5.03 23.93 51.34
CA LYS A 240 -3.99 23.42 52.27
C LYS A 240 -3.25 24.58 52.94
N ALA A 241 -3.20 25.76 52.33
CA ALA A 241 -2.70 27.00 52.93
C ALA A 241 -3.38 28.23 52.30
N THR A 242 -3.53 29.33 53.04
CA THR A 242 -4.09 30.58 52.49
C THR A 242 -3.32 31.02 51.23
N TYR A 243 -4.04 31.27 50.13
CA TYR A 243 -3.52 31.66 48.79
C TYR A 243 -2.69 30.61 48.03
N ASP A 244 -2.89 29.34 48.36
CA ASP A 244 -2.46 28.24 47.49
C ASP A 244 -3.36 28.07 46.24
N ASP A 245 -3.04 27.07 45.42
CA ASP A 245 -3.79 26.71 44.20
C ASP A 245 -5.31 26.64 44.44
N ALA A 246 -5.72 25.96 45.51
CA ALA A 246 -7.12 25.76 45.85
C ALA A 246 -7.80 27.05 46.35
N TYR A 247 -7.06 27.91 47.05
CA TYR A 247 -7.58 29.23 47.45
C TYR A 247 -7.93 30.06 46.21
N TYR A 248 -7.06 30.09 45.19
CA TYR A 248 -7.36 30.79 43.95
C TYR A 248 -8.53 30.16 43.19
N ALA A 249 -8.65 28.82 43.19
CA ALA A 249 -9.76 28.11 42.57
C ALA A 249 -11.14 28.47 43.15
N THR A 250 -11.23 28.79 44.45
CA THR A 250 -12.50 29.21 45.09
C THR A 250 -12.91 30.66 44.78
N THR A 251 -12.04 31.44 44.12
CA THR A 251 -12.33 32.84 43.77
C THR A 251 -12.87 32.93 42.33
N PRO A 252 -14.10 33.43 42.09
CA PRO A 252 -14.68 33.53 40.75
C PRO A 252 -13.77 34.27 39.77
N GLY A 253 -13.47 33.66 38.61
CA GLY A 253 -12.63 34.25 37.56
C GLY A 253 -11.12 34.10 37.75
N ARG A 254 -10.66 33.35 38.77
CA ARG A 254 -9.24 33.00 38.98
C ARG A 254 -8.93 31.53 38.71
N ASN A 255 -9.72 30.89 37.84
CA ASN A 255 -9.57 29.46 37.51
C ASN A 255 -8.11 29.11 37.22
N VAL A 256 -7.65 28.05 37.87
CA VAL A 256 -6.31 27.48 37.77
C VAL A 256 -6.40 26.36 36.74
N GLY A 257 -5.80 26.45 35.55
CA GLY A 257 -5.81 25.32 34.61
C GLY A 257 -7.17 24.85 34.05
N VAL A 258 -7.14 23.74 33.30
CA VAL A 258 -8.29 22.99 32.80
C VAL A 258 -8.64 21.88 33.81
N PRO A 259 -9.90 21.78 34.27
CA PRO A 259 -10.33 20.72 35.19
C PRO A 259 -10.13 19.32 34.61
N TRP A 260 -9.86 18.36 35.48
CA TRP A 260 -9.72 16.97 35.08
C TRP A 260 -11.10 16.35 34.78
N PRO A 261 -11.21 15.50 33.74
CA PRO A 261 -12.43 14.74 33.50
C PRO A 261 -12.64 13.69 34.60
N ASP A 262 -13.90 13.31 34.83
CA ASP A 262 -14.28 12.18 35.68
C ASP A 262 -15.01 11.12 34.82
N PRO A 263 -14.42 9.94 34.58
CA PRO A 263 -13.11 9.48 35.10
C PRO A 263 -11.91 10.10 34.37
N ARG A 264 -10.81 10.33 35.12
CA ARG A 264 -9.51 10.79 34.57
C ARG A 264 -8.86 9.73 33.71
N PHE A 265 -8.89 8.48 34.16
CA PHE A 265 -8.24 7.35 33.51
C PHE A 265 -9.25 6.26 33.17
N THR A 266 -9.07 5.62 32.01
CA THR A 266 -9.90 4.49 31.56
C THR A 266 -9.00 3.29 31.29
N LEU A 267 -9.27 2.18 31.97
CA LEU A 267 -8.60 0.91 31.74
C LEU A 267 -9.13 0.24 30.47
N THR A 268 -8.27 -0.44 29.73
CA THR A 268 -8.64 -1.36 28.66
C THR A 268 -7.90 -2.66 28.87
N TYR A 269 -8.66 -3.76 28.93
CA TYR A 269 -8.14 -5.10 29.04
C TYR A 269 -7.59 -5.55 27.69
N CYS A 270 -6.43 -6.21 27.73
CA CYS A 270 -5.66 -6.57 26.54
C CYS A 270 -5.00 -7.93 26.73
N ASP A 271 -4.93 -8.71 25.65
CA ASP A 271 -4.00 -9.82 25.54
C ASP A 271 -2.75 -9.42 24.73
N ALA A 272 -1.85 -10.37 24.51
CA ALA A 272 -0.63 -10.17 23.72
C ALA A 272 -0.89 -9.71 22.26
N THR A 273 -2.08 -9.94 21.73
CA THR A 273 -2.45 -9.69 20.33
C THR A 273 -3.29 -8.43 20.13
N GLY A 274 -3.97 -7.93 21.17
CA GLY A 274 -4.83 -6.77 21.06
C GLY A 274 -5.73 -6.53 22.27
N PRO A 275 -6.60 -5.50 22.19
CA PRO A 275 -7.67 -5.32 23.17
C PRO A 275 -8.59 -6.54 23.21
N CYS A 276 -8.99 -6.95 24.41
CA CYS A 276 -9.95 -8.01 24.61
C CYS A 276 -11.29 -7.69 23.93
N ILE A 277 -11.93 -8.70 23.33
CA ILE A 277 -13.25 -8.55 22.68
C ILE A 277 -14.33 -8.16 23.69
N ASP A 278 -14.27 -8.77 24.88
CA ASP A 278 -15.09 -8.44 26.04
C ASP A 278 -14.25 -7.62 27.01
N GLN A 279 -14.76 -6.49 27.46
CA GLN A 279 -14.09 -5.57 28.37
C GLN A 279 -14.65 -5.65 29.80
N ASP A 280 -15.57 -6.58 30.07
CA ASP A 280 -16.12 -6.83 31.40
C ASP A 280 -15.19 -7.74 32.25
N ALA A 281 -14.24 -8.42 31.62
CA ALA A 281 -13.23 -9.25 32.28
C ALA A 281 -11.93 -9.30 31.47
N ASP A 282 -10.80 -9.39 32.17
CA ASP A 282 -9.50 -9.61 31.54
C ASP A 282 -9.49 -10.96 30.80
N CYS A 283 -9.13 -10.95 29.51
CA CYS A 283 -9.23 -12.11 28.64
C CYS A 283 -8.04 -13.06 28.73
N ASP A 284 -6.86 -12.59 29.11
CA ASP A 284 -5.70 -13.44 29.41
C ASP A 284 -5.45 -13.59 30.92
N GLY A 285 -6.11 -12.74 31.73
CA GLY A 285 -6.00 -12.75 33.19
C GLY A 285 -4.67 -12.18 33.68
N GLU A 286 -3.93 -11.49 32.82
CA GLU A 286 -2.65 -10.86 33.11
C GLU A 286 -2.73 -9.34 32.96
N ASP A 287 -2.75 -8.64 34.11
CA ASP A 287 -2.87 -7.18 34.11
C ASP A 287 -1.67 -6.44 33.45
N ILE A 288 -0.59 -7.15 33.10
CA ILE A 288 0.65 -6.57 32.59
C ILE A 288 0.54 -6.04 31.15
N ASN A 289 -0.40 -6.57 30.36
CA ASN A 289 -0.60 -6.18 28.97
C ASN A 289 -1.65 -5.07 28.81
N ASN A 290 -2.40 -4.80 29.89
CA ASN A 290 -3.45 -3.81 29.91
C ASN A 290 -2.90 -2.40 29.68
N ILE A 291 -3.77 -1.53 29.19
CA ILE A 291 -3.43 -0.14 28.88
C ILE A 291 -4.39 0.81 29.57
N VAL A 292 -3.90 2.00 29.89
CA VAL A 292 -4.67 3.04 30.57
C VAL A 292 -4.68 4.28 29.69
N LYS A 293 -5.88 4.70 29.27
CA LYS A 293 -6.08 5.97 28.57
C LYS A 293 -6.26 7.10 29.57
N ASP A 294 -5.48 8.17 29.44
CA ASP A 294 -5.73 9.45 30.11
C ASP A 294 -6.77 10.25 29.32
N ASN A 295 -7.98 10.42 29.87
CA ASN A 295 -9.05 11.19 29.23
C ASN A 295 -8.78 12.70 29.22
N LEU A 296 -7.82 13.19 30.01
CA LEU A 296 -7.40 14.59 29.96
C LEU A 296 -6.58 14.84 28.69
N THR A 297 -5.51 14.08 28.47
CA THR A 297 -4.56 14.32 27.37
C THR A 297 -4.88 13.51 26.10
N GLY A 298 -5.67 12.45 26.22
CA GLY A 298 -5.90 11.47 25.16
C GLY A 298 -4.76 10.47 24.97
N LEU A 299 -3.66 10.60 25.73
CA LEU A 299 -2.52 9.69 25.71
C LEU A 299 -2.90 8.33 26.30
N VAL A 300 -2.23 7.29 25.81
CA VAL A 300 -2.41 5.92 26.31
C VAL A 300 -1.08 5.44 26.88
N TRP A 301 -1.15 4.86 28.06
CA TRP A 301 -0.01 4.43 28.86
C TRP A 301 -0.10 2.93 29.08
N SER A 302 1.04 2.25 29.26
CA SER A 302 1.02 0.89 29.78
C SER A 302 0.42 0.89 31.20
N ALA A 303 -0.48 -0.04 31.51
CA ALA A 303 -1.04 -0.16 32.86
C ALA A 303 0.05 -0.53 33.87
N ASN A 304 0.94 -1.44 33.47
CA ASN A 304 2.15 -1.74 34.24
C ASN A 304 3.16 -0.59 34.08
N ALA A 305 3.48 0.09 35.18
CA ALA A 305 4.46 1.17 35.21
C ALA A 305 5.91 0.63 35.27
N ASN A 306 6.12 -0.64 35.59
CA ASN A 306 7.45 -1.25 35.70
C ASN A 306 7.54 -2.49 34.82
N THR A 307 7.35 -2.30 33.51
CA THR A 307 7.19 -3.41 32.57
C THR A 307 8.41 -4.34 32.52
N HIS A 308 9.65 -3.85 32.68
CA HIS A 308 10.86 -4.69 32.62
C HIS A 308 12.05 -4.18 33.47
N GLY A 309 11.77 -3.64 34.67
CA GLY A 309 12.80 -3.22 35.61
C GLY A 309 13.58 -1.95 35.20
N LEU A 310 14.62 -1.65 35.97
CA LEU A 310 15.50 -0.49 35.79
C LEU A 310 16.30 -0.58 34.48
N LYS A 311 16.37 0.51 33.72
CA LYS A 311 17.13 0.62 32.46
C LYS A 311 17.96 1.88 32.41
N THR A 312 19.09 1.82 31.69
CA THR A 312 19.79 3.05 31.28
C THR A 312 18.88 3.87 30.36
N TRP A 313 19.18 5.15 30.18
CA TRP A 313 18.33 6.01 29.35
C TRP A 313 18.26 5.55 27.89
N SER A 314 19.40 5.16 27.31
CA SER A 314 19.46 4.61 25.95
C SER A 314 18.71 3.28 25.82
N ASP A 315 18.84 2.38 26.79
CA ASP A 315 18.10 1.12 26.79
C ASP A 315 16.59 1.34 26.95
N ALA A 316 16.19 2.39 27.70
CA ALA A 316 14.79 2.75 27.86
C ALA A 316 14.16 3.18 26.53
N LEU A 317 14.83 4.06 25.77
CA LEU A 317 14.37 4.51 24.45
C LEU A 317 14.22 3.34 23.47
N VAL A 318 15.26 2.49 23.38
CA VAL A 318 15.26 1.30 22.52
C VAL A 318 14.15 0.34 22.93
N TYR A 319 14.00 0.09 24.23
CA TYR A 319 12.98 -0.80 24.74
C TYR A 319 11.57 -0.31 24.40
N THR A 320 11.24 0.97 24.68
CA THR A 320 9.90 1.49 24.43
C THR A 320 9.56 1.48 22.94
N ASN A 321 10.54 1.82 22.07
CA ASN A 321 10.32 1.87 20.63
C ASN A 321 10.10 0.49 19.99
N ASN A 322 10.54 -0.59 20.63
CA ASN A 322 10.35 -1.96 20.17
C ASN A 322 9.23 -2.69 20.93
N LEU A 323 8.51 -1.99 21.80
CA LEU A 323 7.48 -2.59 22.61
C LEU A 323 6.24 -2.90 21.76
N THR A 324 5.74 -4.12 21.89
CA THR A 324 4.47 -4.55 21.32
C THR A 324 3.54 -4.98 22.44
N THR A 325 2.76 -4.03 22.98
CA THR A 325 1.80 -4.28 24.07
C THR A 325 0.39 -3.98 23.59
N CYS A 326 -0.56 -4.87 23.91
CA CYS A 326 -1.94 -4.78 23.48
C CYS A 326 -2.10 -4.68 21.94
N GLY A 327 -1.25 -5.38 21.19
CA GLY A 327 -1.25 -5.35 19.71
C GLY A 327 -0.77 -4.03 19.09
N TYR A 328 -0.31 -3.07 19.89
CA TYR A 328 0.18 -1.77 19.43
C TYR A 328 1.71 -1.73 19.39
N GLY A 329 2.28 -1.16 18.32
CA GLY A 329 3.72 -1.00 18.13
C GLY A 329 4.24 0.43 18.25
N ASP A 330 3.36 1.43 18.39
CA ASP A 330 3.67 2.87 18.48
C ASP A 330 4.00 3.36 19.88
N TRP A 331 4.58 2.48 20.69
CA TRP A 331 5.05 2.84 22.02
C TRP A 331 6.35 3.63 21.94
N ARG A 332 6.50 4.56 22.87
CA ARG A 332 7.72 5.37 23.04
C ARG A 332 7.86 5.80 24.48
N LEU A 333 9.03 6.31 24.81
CA LEU A 333 9.28 6.94 26.10
C LEU A 333 8.61 8.34 26.10
N PRO A 334 7.84 8.71 27.15
CA PRO A 334 7.16 9.99 27.23
C PRO A 334 8.18 11.12 27.30
N ASN A 335 7.87 12.26 26.68
CA ASN A 335 8.67 13.45 26.94
C ASN A 335 8.36 14.04 28.31
N ALA A 336 9.15 15.02 28.75
CA ALA A 336 9.03 15.58 30.10
C ALA A 336 7.64 16.18 30.37
N LYS A 337 6.95 16.74 29.37
CA LYS A 337 5.62 17.33 29.53
C LYS A 337 4.52 16.28 29.60
N GLU A 338 4.64 15.20 28.84
CA GLU A 338 3.71 14.07 28.91
C GLU A 338 3.81 13.36 30.25
N LEU A 339 5.03 13.06 30.70
CA LEU A 339 5.26 12.41 31.99
C LEU A 339 4.82 13.30 33.17
N PHE A 340 5.03 14.61 33.07
CA PHE A 340 4.53 15.56 34.06
C PHE A 340 2.99 15.65 34.09
N SER A 341 2.31 15.43 32.96
CA SER A 341 0.86 15.62 32.84
C SER A 341 0.01 14.64 33.68
N ILE A 342 0.60 13.51 34.08
CA ILE A 342 -0.06 12.48 34.91
C ILE A 342 0.16 12.70 36.42
N ILE A 343 0.95 13.70 36.82
CA ILE A 343 1.25 13.96 38.23
C ILE A 343 0.09 14.68 38.90
N ASP A 344 -0.32 14.15 40.06
CA ASP A 344 -1.28 14.79 40.96
C ASP A 344 -0.54 15.46 42.12
N ARG A 345 -0.49 16.79 42.11
CA ARG A 345 0.17 17.58 43.16
C ARG A 345 -0.60 17.55 44.48
N SER A 346 -1.81 17.01 44.54
CA SER A 346 -2.55 16.85 45.80
C SER A 346 -2.18 15.59 46.57
N GLN A 347 -1.51 14.63 45.92
CA GLN A 347 -1.10 13.33 46.44
C GLN A 347 0.42 13.22 46.52
N GLY A 348 0.89 12.31 47.37
CA GLY A 348 2.27 11.82 47.43
C GLY A 348 2.23 10.35 47.83
N GLU A 349 3.28 9.61 47.49
CA GLU A 349 3.42 8.18 47.80
C GLU A 349 2.28 7.28 47.27
N PRO A 350 1.97 7.27 45.95
CA PRO A 350 2.59 8.03 44.87
C PRO A 350 1.84 9.32 44.51
N ALA A 351 2.53 10.25 43.85
CA ALA A 351 1.98 11.51 43.32
C ALA A 351 1.13 11.30 42.04
N LEU A 352 0.12 10.43 42.10
CA LEU A 352 -0.79 10.09 41.00
C LEU A 352 -2.27 10.28 41.42
N PRO A 353 -3.17 10.60 40.47
CA PRO A 353 -4.59 10.73 40.79
C PRO A 353 -5.19 9.44 41.36
N ALA A 354 -6.12 9.56 42.29
CA ALA A 354 -6.88 8.40 42.76
C ALA A 354 -7.59 7.69 41.59
N LYS A 355 -7.72 6.36 41.66
CA LYS A 355 -8.31 5.51 40.60
C LYS A 355 -7.55 5.58 39.25
N HIS A 356 -6.23 5.65 39.31
CA HIS A 356 -5.39 5.71 38.11
C HIS A 356 -5.29 4.40 37.30
N HIS A 357 -5.71 3.25 37.84
CA HIS A 357 -5.64 1.92 37.22
C HIS A 357 -4.23 1.38 36.92
N PHE A 358 -3.18 2.19 37.02
CA PHE A 358 -1.79 1.73 36.94
C PHE A 358 -1.41 0.73 38.04
N ILE A 359 -0.55 -0.23 37.69
CA ILE A 359 -0.01 -1.26 38.56
C ILE A 359 1.52 -1.21 38.58
N ASN A 360 2.13 -1.79 39.63
CA ASN A 360 3.59 -1.82 39.84
C ASN A 360 4.27 -0.43 39.77
N VAL A 361 3.55 0.61 40.20
CA VAL A 361 4.10 1.97 40.32
C VAL A 361 5.19 1.97 41.40
N GLN A 362 6.36 2.52 41.06
CA GLN A 362 7.52 2.67 41.94
C GLN A 362 7.57 4.12 42.43
N TYR A 363 7.84 4.34 43.71
CA TYR A 363 7.78 5.67 44.33
C TYR A 363 8.65 5.76 45.59
N GLY A 364 9.66 4.90 45.73
CA GLY A 364 10.68 5.06 46.74
C GLY A 364 11.53 6.32 46.50
N ALA A 365 12.25 6.77 47.52
CA ALA A 365 12.98 8.05 47.52
C ALA A 365 14.09 8.21 46.45
N ASP A 366 14.43 7.16 45.70
CA ASP A 366 15.38 7.18 44.57
C ASP A 366 14.77 6.64 43.26
N ASP A 367 13.47 6.32 43.29
CA ASP A 367 12.72 5.71 42.20
C ASP A 367 12.20 6.80 41.27
N SER A 368 12.87 6.98 40.13
CA SER A 368 12.42 7.93 39.12
C SER A 368 12.09 7.24 37.80
N TYR A 369 11.28 7.92 37.00
CA TYR A 369 10.89 7.49 35.66
C TYR A 369 11.54 8.34 34.61
N TRP A 370 12.12 7.71 33.59
CA TRP A 370 12.76 8.43 32.50
C TRP A 370 11.76 9.19 31.63
N ALA A 371 12.13 10.43 31.25
CA ALA A 371 11.57 11.10 30.10
C ALA A 371 12.53 10.97 28.89
N SER A 372 11.99 11.03 27.67
CA SER A 372 12.76 11.06 26.41
C SER A 372 13.44 12.41 26.14
N THR A 373 13.21 13.41 26.99
CA THR A 373 13.79 14.74 26.91
C THR A 373 15.17 14.75 27.57
N SER A 374 16.21 15.13 26.81
CA SER A 374 17.56 15.38 27.34
C SER A 374 17.61 16.66 28.18
N TYR A 375 18.56 16.76 29.11
CA TYR A 375 18.76 17.96 29.92
C TYR A 375 19.72 18.91 29.21
N ALA A 376 19.22 19.98 28.59
CA ALA A 376 20.01 20.85 27.71
C ALA A 376 21.24 21.49 28.39
N TYR A 377 21.15 21.81 29.69
CA TYR A 377 22.28 22.38 30.44
C TYR A 377 23.46 21.40 30.63
N ASP A 378 23.17 20.10 30.74
CA ASP A 378 24.18 19.04 30.86
C ASP A 378 23.67 17.79 30.10
N PRO A 379 23.94 17.70 28.78
CA PRO A 379 23.33 16.69 27.90
C PRO A 379 23.72 15.24 28.18
N ASP A 380 24.68 14.98 29.09
CA ASP A 380 24.98 13.66 29.66
C ASP A 380 23.85 13.17 30.58
N ARG A 381 22.89 14.05 30.88
CA ARG A 381 21.72 13.78 31.71
C ARG A 381 20.43 13.89 30.89
N ALA A 382 19.40 13.24 31.39
CA ALA A 382 18.04 13.34 30.87
C ALA A 382 17.08 13.65 32.01
N TRP A 383 15.91 14.18 31.67
CA TRP A 383 14.86 14.46 32.65
C TRP A 383 14.26 13.16 33.20
N ALA A 384 13.97 13.17 34.49
CA ALA A 384 13.25 12.11 35.15
C ALA A 384 12.29 12.69 36.19
N ILE A 385 11.18 11.99 36.43
CA ILE A 385 10.21 12.35 37.45
C ILE A 385 10.26 11.36 38.60
N ASP A 386 10.28 11.86 39.83
CA ASP A 386 10.12 11.06 41.04
C ASP A 386 8.63 10.99 41.39
N LEU A 387 8.09 9.77 41.60
CA LEU A 387 6.68 9.60 41.96
C LEU A 387 6.42 9.60 43.47
N PHE A 388 7.46 9.70 44.31
CA PHE A 388 7.31 9.93 45.75
C PHE A 388 6.52 11.22 46.00
N ASP A 389 6.98 12.34 45.42
CA ASP A 389 6.37 13.66 45.56
C ASP A 389 6.00 14.32 44.21
N GLY A 390 6.46 13.80 43.07
CA GLY A 390 6.25 14.39 41.75
C GLY A 390 7.37 15.34 41.31
N ALA A 391 8.54 15.36 41.97
CA ALA A 391 9.65 16.23 41.61
C ALA A 391 10.19 15.91 40.19
N LEU A 392 10.55 16.97 39.44
CA LEU A 392 11.14 16.86 38.10
C LEU A 392 12.60 17.32 38.16
N GLY A 393 13.53 16.44 37.80
CA GLY A 393 14.94 16.75 37.84
C GLY A 393 15.78 15.96 36.83
N PRO A 394 17.02 16.41 36.57
CA PRO A 394 17.92 15.68 35.68
C PRO A 394 18.53 14.45 36.38
N ARG A 395 18.79 13.39 35.62
CA ARG A 395 19.48 12.16 36.07
C ARG A 395 20.47 11.72 34.99
N ALA A 396 21.64 11.22 35.40
CA ALA A 396 22.69 10.82 34.46
C ALA A 396 22.23 9.67 33.55
N LYS A 397 22.41 9.80 32.23
CA LYS A 397 21.95 8.81 31.23
C LYS A 397 22.60 7.44 31.41
N THR A 398 23.78 7.40 32.03
CA THR A 398 24.53 6.19 32.39
C THR A 398 23.96 5.46 33.61
N GLY A 399 23.20 6.17 34.45
CA GLY A 399 22.46 5.57 35.56
C GLY A 399 21.21 4.85 35.05
N THR A 400 20.56 4.08 35.93
CA THR A 400 19.33 3.37 35.60
C THR A 400 18.11 4.00 36.26
N ALA A 401 16.95 4.01 35.60
CA ALA A 401 15.66 4.45 36.16
C ALA A 401 14.51 3.62 35.55
N PHE A 402 13.29 3.81 36.04
CA PHE A 402 12.10 3.10 35.55
C PHE A 402 11.64 3.63 34.21
N VAL A 403 10.91 2.78 33.49
CA VAL A 403 10.47 3.03 32.11
C VAL A 403 8.96 2.90 32.05
N TRP A 404 8.30 3.99 31.67
CA TRP A 404 6.84 4.03 31.52
C TRP A 404 6.45 4.37 30.08
N PRO A 405 6.18 3.36 29.24
CA PRO A 405 5.76 3.57 27.86
C PRO A 405 4.48 4.40 27.74
N VAL A 406 4.48 5.31 26.77
CA VAL A 406 3.31 6.07 26.32
C VAL A 406 3.15 5.92 24.81
N ARG A 407 1.92 6.10 24.32
CA ARG A 407 1.58 6.17 22.90
C ARG A 407 0.47 7.18 22.62
N GLY A 408 0.26 7.47 21.34
CA GLY A 408 -0.58 8.58 20.90
C GLY A 408 0.14 9.93 21.06
N GLY A 409 -0.63 11.01 21.20
CA GLY A 409 -0.10 12.37 21.12
C GLY A 409 0.09 12.84 19.67
N ARG A 410 0.15 14.16 19.45
CA ARG A 410 0.57 14.70 18.15
C ARG A 410 2.08 14.53 18.04
N THR A 411 2.60 13.74 17.12
CA THR A 411 4.04 13.63 16.86
C THR A 411 4.39 14.26 15.51
N LYS A 412 5.66 14.60 15.29
CA LYS A 412 6.19 14.89 13.97
C LYS A 412 5.80 13.73 13.05
N PRO A 413 5.07 13.99 11.95
CA PRO A 413 4.74 12.93 11.01
C PRO A 413 5.98 12.52 10.24
N TYR A 414 6.13 11.22 9.99
CA TYR A 414 7.14 10.69 9.09
C TYR A 414 6.75 10.95 7.64
N VAL A 415 7.77 11.16 6.82
CA VAL A 415 7.62 11.42 5.39
C VAL A 415 7.70 10.11 4.63
N LEU A 416 6.60 9.74 3.97
CA LEU A 416 6.62 8.68 2.95
C LEU A 416 6.90 9.31 1.60
N THR A 417 8.00 8.91 0.96
CA THR A 417 8.36 9.33 -0.40
C THR A 417 8.26 8.15 -1.37
N ILE A 418 7.56 8.34 -2.48
CA ILE A 418 7.42 7.33 -3.52
C ILE A 418 7.95 7.87 -4.83
N LYS A 419 8.99 7.23 -5.37
CA LYS A 419 9.60 7.61 -6.66
C LYS A 419 9.09 6.69 -7.76
N LYS A 420 8.50 7.30 -8.80
CA LYS A 420 8.13 6.60 -10.04
C LYS A 420 9.36 6.51 -10.95
N GLU A 421 9.73 5.29 -11.31
CA GLU A 421 10.87 4.99 -12.17
C GLU A 421 10.45 4.21 -13.43
N GLY A 422 11.36 4.10 -14.39
CA GLY A 422 11.13 3.46 -15.68
C GLY A 422 10.54 4.38 -16.76
N ALA A 423 10.50 3.87 -17.99
CA ALA A 423 10.01 4.62 -19.16
C ALA A 423 8.48 4.55 -19.34
N GLY A 424 7.80 3.67 -18.59
CA GLY A 424 6.35 3.60 -18.53
C GLY A 424 5.75 4.73 -17.70
N LYS A 425 4.44 4.92 -17.85
CA LYS A 425 3.64 5.89 -17.09
C LYS A 425 2.75 5.16 -16.10
N GLY A 426 2.52 5.78 -14.95
CA GLY A 426 1.62 5.23 -13.94
C GLY A 426 1.21 6.28 -12.91
N LYS A 427 0.14 5.94 -12.19
CA LYS A 427 -0.39 6.70 -11.05
C LYS A 427 -0.11 5.93 -9.77
N ILE A 428 0.30 6.65 -8.75
CA ILE A 428 0.39 6.14 -7.38
C ILE A 428 -0.78 6.72 -6.60
N THR A 429 -1.43 5.91 -5.77
CA THR A 429 -2.55 6.33 -4.93
C THR A 429 -2.42 5.75 -3.53
N ALA A 430 -2.61 6.61 -2.53
CA ALA A 430 -2.80 6.28 -1.12
C ALA A 430 -3.56 7.43 -0.44
N THR A 431 -4.05 7.23 0.79
CA THR A 431 -4.65 8.28 1.62
C THR A 431 -3.62 9.37 1.92
N ASP A 432 -3.99 10.65 1.88
CA ASP A 432 -3.13 11.80 2.23
C ASP A 432 -1.75 11.88 1.52
N LEU A 433 -1.64 11.24 0.36
CA LEU A 433 -0.45 11.24 -0.49
C LEU A 433 -0.60 12.25 -1.64
N THR A 434 0.37 13.17 -1.78
CA THR A 434 0.39 14.16 -2.86
C THR A 434 1.49 13.85 -3.87
N CYS A 435 1.15 13.77 -5.16
CA CYS A 435 2.11 13.50 -6.23
C CYS A 435 2.46 14.74 -7.06
N VAL A 436 3.74 15.09 -7.12
CA VAL A 436 4.29 16.14 -8.00
C VAL A 436 5.31 15.51 -8.96
N GLY A 437 4.95 15.43 -10.23
CA GLY A 437 5.81 14.83 -11.25
C GLY A 437 6.04 13.33 -10.98
N ALA A 438 7.31 12.92 -10.86
CA ALA A 438 7.71 11.55 -10.60
C ALA A 438 7.72 11.18 -9.10
N THR A 439 7.60 12.16 -8.20
CA THR A 439 7.68 11.94 -6.76
C THR A 439 6.31 12.12 -6.12
N CYS A 440 5.93 11.21 -5.24
CA CYS A 440 4.78 11.38 -4.35
C CYS A 440 5.27 11.46 -2.92
N THR A 441 4.69 12.35 -2.14
CA THR A 441 5.07 12.60 -0.75
C THR A 441 3.81 12.69 0.10
N GLY A 442 3.83 12.05 1.26
CA GLY A 442 2.78 12.11 2.26
C GLY A 442 3.39 12.17 3.65
N TYR A 443 2.62 12.67 4.61
CA TYR A 443 3.03 12.84 6.00
C TYR A 443 2.09 12.00 6.85
N TYR A 444 2.65 11.05 7.59
CA TYR A 444 1.89 10.05 8.32
C TYR A 444 2.39 9.94 9.75
N ASN A 445 1.52 9.55 10.67
CA ASN A 445 1.94 9.35 12.05
C ASN A 445 2.81 8.09 12.18
N SER A 446 3.53 7.99 13.30
CA SER A 446 4.29 6.79 13.63
C SER A 446 3.39 5.55 13.69
N TYR A 447 3.86 4.45 13.11
CA TYR A 447 3.21 3.16 12.87
C TYR A 447 1.85 3.21 12.17
N GLU A 448 1.52 4.32 11.54
CA GLU A 448 0.40 4.34 10.62
C GLU A 448 0.69 3.35 9.47
N GLU A 449 -0.29 2.50 9.17
CA GLU A 449 -0.19 1.55 8.06
C GLU A 449 -0.80 2.15 6.80
N ILE A 450 0.03 2.35 5.78
CA ILE A 450 -0.34 2.94 4.50
C ILE A 450 -0.27 1.84 3.45
N THR A 451 -1.41 1.54 2.84
CA THR A 451 -1.43 0.74 1.61
C THR A 451 -1.37 1.66 0.39
N VAL A 452 -0.27 1.56 -0.35
CA VAL A 452 -0.07 2.30 -1.60
C VAL A 452 -0.38 1.39 -2.78
N THR A 453 -1.10 1.90 -3.77
CA THR A 453 -1.37 1.18 -5.04
C THR A 453 -0.69 1.87 -6.23
N ALA A 454 0.05 1.11 -7.02
CA ALA A 454 0.59 1.51 -8.31
C ALA A 454 -0.35 1.06 -9.44
N THR A 455 -0.96 2.02 -10.12
CA THR A 455 -1.83 1.75 -11.27
C THR A 455 -1.12 2.18 -12.55
N PRO A 456 -0.74 1.25 -13.44
CA PRO A 456 -0.14 1.61 -14.71
C PRO A 456 -1.15 2.39 -15.56
N SER A 457 -0.68 3.45 -16.21
CA SER A 457 -1.49 4.19 -17.18
C SER A 457 -1.61 3.39 -18.48
N SER A 458 -2.59 3.75 -19.31
CA SER A 458 -2.64 3.25 -20.69
C SER A 458 -1.29 3.52 -21.37
N GLY A 459 -0.71 2.51 -21.99
CA GLY A 459 0.66 2.59 -22.53
C GLY A 459 1.66 1.74 -21.78
N SER A 460 1.34 1.28 -20.57
CA SER A 460 2.35 0.81 -19.62
C SER A 460 1.88 -0.36 -18.78
N VAL A 461 2.85 -1.04 -18.18
CA VAL A 461 2.66 -2.09 -17.19
C VAL A 461 3.42 -1.72 -15.92
N PHE A 462 2.85 -2.07 -14.78
CA PHE A 462 3.60 -2.04 -13.53
C PHE A 462 4.56 -3.23 -13.53
N PHE A 463 5.84 -2.97 -13.23
CA PHE A 463 6.88 -3.99 -13.26
C PHE A 463 7.14 -4.53 -11.85
N GLU A 464 7.58 -3.66 -10.94
CA GLU A 464 7.89 -4.03 -9.56
C GLU A 464 7.89 -2.84 -8.60
N TRP A 465 7.83 -3.17 -7.31
CA TRP A 465 8.21 -2.29 -6.21
C TRP A 465 9.65 -2.57 -5.80
N THR A 466 10.42 -1.54 -5.49
CA THR A 466 11.75 -1.66 -4.86
C THR A 466 11.74 -0.89 -3.56
N ASP A 467 12.44 -1.42 -2.55
CA ASP A 467 12.49 -0.87 -1.17
C ASP A 467 11.11 -0.83 -0.48
N CYS A 468 10.14 -1.60 -0.99
CA CYS A 468 8.84 -1.79 -0.34
C CYS A 468 8.96 -2.84 0.78
N PRO A 469 8.56 -2.53 2.02
CA PRO A 469 8.59 -3.48 3.13
C PRO A 469 7.72 -4.73 2.90
N ASP A 470 6.49 -4.55 2.42
CA ASP A 470 5.55 -5.64 2.16
C ASP A 470 4.84 -5.48 0.80
N PRO A 471 5.45 -5.95 -0.31
CA PRO A 471 4.88 -5.85 -1.65
C PRO A 471 3.91 -7.01 -1.96
N SER A 472 2.73 -6.67 -2.48
CA SER A 472 1.74 -7.65 -2.97
C SER A 472 1.20 -7.23 -4.34
N GLY A 473 1.76 -7.80 -5.41
CA GLY A 473 1.39 -7.42 -6.77
C GLY A 473 1.67 -5.95 -7.06
N ASN A 474 0.63 -5.17 -7.35
CA ASN A 474 0.75 -3.73 -7.60
C ASN A 474 0.50 -2.86 -6.36
N THR A 475 0.37 -3.46 -5.18
CA THR A 475 0.26 -2.75 -3.90
C THR A 475 1.51 -2.94 -3.05
N CYS A 476 1.76 -1.96 -2.18
CA CYS A 476 2.83 -1.97 -1.19
C CYS A 476 2.23 -1.50 0.14
N THR A 477 2.31 -2.34 1.17
CA THR A 477 1.88 -1.99 2.53
C THR A 477 3.10 -1.51 3.32
N ILE A 478 2.95 -0.39 3.99
CA ILE A 478 4.04 0.32 4.66
C ILE A 478 3.56 0.70 6.06
N THR A 479 4.25 0.22 7.09
CA THR A 479 4.08 0.72 8.46
C THR A 479 5.12 1.81 8.69
N MET A 480 4.68 3.04 8.97
CA MET A 480 5.56 4.21 9.05
C MET A 480 6.33 4.24 10.37
N THR A 481 7.53 3.67 10.41
CA THR A 481 8.39 3.70 11.60
C THR A 481 9.46 4.78 11.55
N HIS A 482 9.64 5.38 10.37
CA HIS A 482 10.63 6.40 10.05
C HIS A 482 10.28 7.04 8.70
N ASP A 483 11.06 8.01 8.25
CA ASP A 483 10.96 8.50 6.87
C ASP A 483 11.32 7.37 5.89
N ILE A 484 10.34 6.92 5.12
CA ILE A 484 10.46 5.77 4.22
C ILE A 484 10.46 6.26 2.77
N THR A 485 11.39 5.74 1.95
CA THR A 485 11.38 5.95 0.51
C THR A 485 11.18 4.63 -0.24
N VAL A 486 10.15 4.56 -1.07
CA VAL A 486 9.82 3.39 -1.90
C VAL A 486 9.86 3.77 -3.38
N LYS A 487 10.14 2.80 -4.27
CA LYS A 487 10.14 3.01 -5.72
C LYS A 487 9.12 2.14 -6.42
N ALA A 488 8.39 2.72 -7.38
CA ALA A 488 7.49 2.00 -8.28
C ALA A 488 8.00 2.10 -9.72
N THR A 489 8.30 0.96 -10.33
CA THR A 489 8.80 0.91 -11.71
C THR A 489 7.67 0.62 -12.70
N PHE A 490 7.51 1.49 -13.68
CA PHE A 490 6.59 1.31 -14.81
C PHE A 490 7.36 1.11 -16.11
N LEU A 491 6.96 0.12 -16.91
CA LEU A 491 7.56 -0.16 -18.21
C LEU A 491 6.54 0.06 -19.34
N PRO A 492 6.97 0.41 -20.57
CA PRO A 492 6.07 0.50 -21.72
C PRO A 492 5.47 -0.87 -22.09
N GLU A 493 4.21 -0.90 -22.53
CA GLU A 493 3.52 -2.12 -22.97
C GLU A 493 3.74 -2.38 -24.47
N TYR A 494 4.68 -3.28 -24.78
CA TYR A 494 4.89 -3.87 -26.11
C TYR A 494 4.09 -5.16 -26.24
N LYS A 495 3.30 -5.32 -27.31
CA LYS A 495 2.46 -6.52 -27.48
C LYS A 495 2.20 -6.88 -28.95
N ILE A 496 2.78 -7.98 -29.41
CA ILE A 496 2.55 -8.51 -30.75
C ILE A 496 1.31 -9.42 -30.78
N ASN A 497 0.45 -9.23 -31.78
CA ASN A 497 -0.64 -10.13 -32.10
C ASN A 497 -0.57 -10.55 -33.57
N VAL A 498 -0.58 -11.86 -33.83
CA VAL A 498 -0.47 -12.42 -35.18
C VAL A 498 -1.63 -13.38 -35.43
N SER A 499 -2.32 -13.20 -36.56
CA SER A 499 -3.48 -14.01 -36.96
C SER A 499 -3.55 -14.21 -38.48
N PRO A 500 -3.87 -15.41 -38.99
CA PRO A 500 -4.08 -16.65 -38.24
C PRO A 500 -2.76 -17.28 -37.74
N ARG A 501 -2.84 -18.17 -36.73
CA ARG A 501 -1.67 -18.89 -36.19
C ARG A 501 -1.21 -20.09 -37.03
N SER A 502 -1.90 -20.39 -38.13
CA SER A 502 -1.50 -21.42 -39.07
C SER A 502 -2.02 -21.17 -40.49
N LEU A 503 -1.22 -21.50 -41.49
CA LEU A 503 -1.61 -21.51 -42.91
C LEU A 503 -1.58 -22.94 -43.47
N ASN A 504 -2.65 -23.34 -44.16
CA ASN A 504 -2.81 -24.69 -44.69
C ASN A 504 -3.12 -24.68 -46.19
N PHE A 505 -2.16 -25.12 -47.01
CA PHE A 505 -2.26 -25.21 -48.47
C PHE A 505 -2.68 -26.64 -48.88
N LYS A 506 -4.00 -26.88 -48.97
CA LYS A 506 -4.57 -28.26 -49.03
C LYS A 506 -4.74 -28.86 -50.43
N ASN A 507 -4.75 -28.06 -51.49
CA ASN A 507 -5.09 -28.49 -52.85
C ASN A 507 -4.03 -28.04 -53.86
N LEU A 508 -2.75 -28.27 -53.56
CA LEU A 508 -1.69 -27.85 -54.48
C LEU A 508 -1.66 -28.77 -55.70
N LYS A 509 -1.48 -28.15 -56.87
CA LYS A 509 -1.07 -28.84 -58.10
C LYS A 509 0.44 -29.10 -58.00
N GLN A 510 0.87 -30.30 -58.38
CA GLN A 510 2.28 -30.70 -58.27
C GLN A 510 3.20 -29.72 -59.01
N SER A 511 4.26 -29.25 -58.32
CA SER A 511 5.29 -28.35 -58.85
C SER A 511 4.77 -27.00 -59.37
N VAL A 512 3.59 -26.56 -58.95
CA VAL A 512 3.02 -25.26 -59.31
C VAL A 512 2.83 -24.42 -58.03
N PRO A 513 3.38 -23.20 -57.95
CA PRO A 513 3.16 -22.30 -56.82
C PRO A 513 1.68 -21.98 -56.62
N SER A 514 1.25 -21.95 -55.36
CA SER A 514 -0.10 -21.52 -54.99
C SER A 514 -0.30 -20.01 -55.11
N ALA A 515 -1.56 -19.58 -55.14
CA ALA A 515 -1.88 -18.22 -54.71
C ALA A 515 -1.42 -18.02 -53.24
N PRO A 516 -0.94 -16.83 -52.86
CA PRO A 516 -0.48 -16.60 -51.51
C PRO A 516 -1.63 -16.53 -50.50
N LEU A 517 -1.37 -16.99 -49.28
CA LEU A 517 -2.21 -16.78 -48.11
C LEU A 517 -1.53 -15.76 -47.19
N THR A 518 -2.30 -14.92 -46.52
CA THR A 518 -1.79 -13.82 -45.71
C THR A 518 -1.89 -14.09 -44.21
N VAL A 519 -0.95 -13.53 -43.46
CA VAL A 519 -0.96 -13.41 -42.00
C VAL A 519 -0.89 -11.95 -41.64
N THR A 520 -1.77 -11.50 -40.75
CA THR A 520 -1.75 -10.13 -40.21
C THR A 520 -0.89 -10.10 -38.95
N VAL A 521 0.09 -9.20 -38.92
CA VAL A 521 0.87 -8.84 -37.73
C VAL A 521 0.36 -7.49 -37.26
N LYS A 522 -0.04 -7.40 -36.00
CA LYS A 522 -0.68 -6.22 -35.42
C LYS A 522 0.02 -5.83 -34.13
N ASN A 523 0.27 -4.53 -33.96
CA ASN A 523 0.59 -3.98 -32.65
C ASN A 523 -0.69 -3.96 -31.80
N ALA A 524 -0.78 -4.90 -30.86
CA ALA A 524 -1.86 -4.95 -29.88
C ALA A 524 -1.49 -4.22 -28.57
N GLY A 525 -0.29 -3.65 -28.52
CA GLY A 525 0.17 -2.77 -27.46
C GLY A 525 0.04 -1.32 -27.89
N VAL A 526 0.36 -0.45 -26.97
CA VAL A 526 0.21 1.00 -27.06
C VAL A 526 1.56 1.71 -27.16
N SER A 527 2.65 0.93 -27.04
CA SER A 527 4.02 1.36 -27.37
C SER A 527 4.44 0.84 -28.75
N PRO A 528 5.36 1.51 -29.45
CA PRO A 528 5.79 1.08 -30.78
C PRO A 528 6.41 -0.32 -30.79
N LEU A 529 5.84 -1.20 -31.62
CA LEU A 529 6.31 -2.57 -31.78
C LEU A 529 7.36 -2.63 -32.89
N GLN A 530 8.62 -2.87 -32.54
CA GLN A 530 9.69 -3.04 -33.52
C GLN A 530 9.73 -4.49 -34.01
N ILE A 531 9.71 -4.68 -35.33
CA ILE A 531 9.82 -5.97 -35.99
C ILE A 531 11.26 -6.14 -36.46
N THR A 532 11.99 -7.08 -35.87
CA THR A 532 13.44 -7.26 -36.11
C THR A 532 13.73 -8.27 -37.21
N SER A 533 12.88 -9.27 -37.42
CA SER A 533 13.03 -10.23 -38.52
C SER A 533 11.72 -10.95 -38.85
N ILE A 534 11.55 -11.29 -40.12
CA ILE A 534 10.47 -12.16 -40.63
C ILE A 534 11.11 -13.20 -41.54
N GLY A 535 10.86 -14.49 -41.29
CA GLY A 535 11.46 -15.55 -42.11
C GLY A 535 10.78 -16.90 -41.97
N VAL A 536 10.95 -17.75 -42.98
CA VAL A 536 10.50 -19.15 -42.97
C VAL A 536 11.65 -20.04 -42.50
N THR A 537 11.37 -20.96 -41.59
CA THR A 537 12.34 -21.89 -40.98
C THR A 537 11.75 -23.30 -40.88
N GLY A 538 12.61 -24.30 -40.69
CA GLY A 538 12.26 -25.72 -40.58
C GLY A 538 12.71 -26.55 -41.79
N ASP A 539 12.59 -27.87 -41.67
CA ASP A 539 13.17 -28.83 -42.64
C ASP A 539 12.57 -28.70 -44.04
N ASP A 540 11.26 -28.44 -44.14
CA ASP A 540 10.58 -28.23 -45.42
C ASP A 540 10.45 -26.73 -45.79
N ALA A 541 11.30 -25.84 -45.25
CA ALA A 541 11.17 -24.39 -45.47
C ALA A 541 11.20 -24.01 -46.97
N SER A 542 11.97 -24.73 -47.79
CA SER A 542 12.08 -24.51 -49.24
C SER A 542 10.76 -24.67 -50.01
N VAL A 543 9.75 -25.32 -49.41
CA VAL A 543 8.41 -25.48 -49.99
C VAL A 543 7.60 -24.18 -49.91
N PHE A 544 7.96 -23.25 -49.02
CA PHE A 544 7.21 -22.03 -48.74
C PHE A 544 8.03 -20.79 -49.10
N SER A 545 7.42 -19.84 -49.80
CA SER A 545 8.07 -18.59 -50.20
C SER A 545 7.26 -17.38 -49.72
N LEU A 546 7.97 -16.31 -49.34
CA LEU A 546 7.34 -15.03 -49.03
C LEU A 546 7.10 -14.29 -50.35
N THR A 547 5.88 -14.35 -50.88
CA THR A 547 5.58 -13.84 -52.24
C THR A 547 4.16 -13.28 -52.32
N PRO A 548 3.95 -11.97 -52.58
CA PRO A 548 4.97 -10.91 -52.53
C PRO A 548 5.37 -10.65 -51.07
N ALA A 549 6.64 -10.90 -50.72
CA ALA A 549 7.27 -10.74 -49.39
C ALA A 549 6.32 -10.41 -48.20
N HIS A 550 6.42 -9.19 -47.68
CA HIS A 550 5.55 -8.60 -46.66
C HIS A 550 5.58 -7.08 -46.82
N ASP A 551 4.57 -6.39 -46.29
CA ASP A 551 4.51 -4.92 -46.22
C ASP A 551 4.89 -4.37 -44.83
N CYS A 552 5.35 -5.25 -43.93
CA CYS A 552 5.70 -4.87 -42.56
C CYS A 552 6.85 -3.84 -42.50
N PRO A 553 6.63 -2.65 -41.92
CA PRO A 553 7.71 -1.71 -41.62
C PRO A 553 8.60 -2.23 -40.49
N ALA A 554 9.74 -1.57 -40.26
CA ALA A 554 10.61 -1.86 -39.11
C ALA A 554 9.89 -1.62 -37.76
N GLU A 555 8.86 -0.78 -37.74
CA GLU A 555 8.11 -0.41 -36.55
C GLU A 555 6.62 -0.17 -36.85
N LEU A 556 5.75 -0.77 -36.03
CA LEU A 556 4.32 -0.49 -35.99
C LEU A 556 4.04 0.47 -34.82
N THR A 557 3.93 1.77 -35.12
CA THR A 557 4.01 2.84 -34.13
C THR A 557 2.79 2.93 -33.22
N ASN A 558 1.59 2.84 -33.78
CA ASN A 558 0.34 3.08 -33.05
C ASN A 558 -0.38 1.79 -32.67
N LEU A 559 -1.25 1.89 -31.66
CA LEU A 559 -2.17 0.81 -31.31
C LEU A 559 -3.04 0.48 -32.53
N ASN A 560 -3.13 -0.81 -32.81
CA ASN A 560 -3.83 -1.37 -33.95
C ASN A 560 -3.18 -1.16 -35.32
N ASP A 561 -2.02 -0.50 -35.42
CA ASP A 561 -1.23 -0.54 -36.64
C ASP A 561 -0.93 -2.00 -36.99
N PHE A 562 -1.04 -2.31 -38.27
CA PHE A 562 -0.89 -3.67 -38.76
C PHE A 562 -0.18 -3.71 -40.10
N CYS A 563 0.38 -4.87 -40.38
CA CYS A 563 0.96 -5.23 -41.66
C CYS A 563 0.62 -6.69 -41.97
N THR A 564 0.92 -7.11 -43.19
CA THR A 564 0.63 -8.43 -43.73
C THR A 564 1.88 -9.11 -44.26
N VAL A 565 1.97 -10.41 -44.01
CA VAL A 565 3.00 -11.31 -44.54
C VAL A 565 2.31 -12.29 -45.48
N SER A 566 2.75 -12.34 -46.74
CA SER A 566 2.17 -13.21 -47.77
C SER A 566 3.04 -14.46 -47.97
N VAL A 567 2.45 -15.64 -47.81
CA VAL A 567 3.14 -16.93 -47.97
C VAL A 567 2.50 -17.71 -49.12
N ALA A 568 3.29 -18.14 -50.08
CA ALA A 568 2.90 -19.11 -51.11
C ALA A 568 3.59 -20.46 -50.85
N ALA A 569 3.06 -21.53 -51.44
CA ALA A 569 3.65 -22.87 -51.32
C ALA A 569 3.71 -23.59 -52.67
N SER A 570 4.81 -24.32 -52.91
CA SER A 570 4.99 -25.21 -54.06
C SER A 570 5.68 -26.50 -53.63
N THR A 571 5.11 -27.65 -53.97
CA THR A 571 5.70 -28.95 -53.66
C THR A 571 5.41 -29.97 -54.75
N ASP A 572 6.36 -30.86 -54.96
CA ASP A 572 6.26 -32.04 -55.82
C ASP A 572 5.71 -33.27 -55.08
N ASN A 573 5.59 -33.22 -53.76
CA ASN A 573 5.28 -34.37 -52.92
C ASN A 573 3.79 -34.40 -52.48
N TYR A 574 3.20 -35.59 -52.46
CA TYR A 574 1.82 -35.83 -52.05
C TYR A 574 1.66 -36.01 -50.52
N ASP A 575 2.76 -36.15 -49.78
CA ASP A 575 2.80 -36.10 -48.33
C ASP A 575 2.78 -34.67 -47.81
N ALA A 576 2.41 -34.51 -46.53
CA ALA A 576 2.34 -33.19 -45.93
C ALA A 576 3.75 -32.68 -45.62
N ARG A 577 4.06 -31.48 -46.12
CA ARG A 577 5.25 -30.69 -45.81
C ARG A 577 4.93 -29.67 -44.72
N LYS A 578 5.85 -29.46 -43.78
CA LYS A 578 5.65 -28.58 -42.61
C LYS A 578 6.83 -27.63 -42.40
N ALA A 579 6.53 -26.37 -42.14
CA ALA A 579 7.52 -25.36 -41.80
C ALA A 579 6.93 -24.34 -40.81
N HIS A 580 7.73 -23.35 -40.42
CA HIS A 580 7.35 -22.28 -39.49
C HIS A 580 7.67 -20.91 -40.08
N LEU A 581 6.69 -20.01 -40.10
CA LEU A 581 6.94 -18.58 -40.27
C LEU A 581 7.24 -17.98 -38.89
N LYS A 582 8.43 -17.42 -38.71
CA LYS A 582 8.87 -16.76 -37.48
C LYS A 582 8.90 -15.24 -37.68
N ILE A 583 8.34 -14.52 -36.71
CA ILE A 583 8.31 -13.06 -36.66
C ILE A 583 8.91 -12.64 -35.32
N SER A 584 10.05 -11.95 -35.34
CA SER A 584 10.74 -11.50 -34.13
C SER A 584 10.43 -10.04 -33.84
N SER A 585 10.23 -9.67 -32.59
CA SER A 585 9.91 -8.31 -32.17
C SER A 585 10.47 -7.94 -30.80
N ASN A 586 10.32 -6.68 -30.40
CA ASN A 586 10.63 -6.18 -29.06
C ASN A 586 9.53 -6.45 -28.01
N ASP A 587 8.58 -7.36 -28.27
CA ASP A 587 7.63 -7.82 -27.25
C ASP A 587 8.37 -8.73 -26.26
N PRO A 588 8.59 -8.33 -24.99
CA PRO A 588 9.39 -9.12 -24.05
C PRO A 588 8.71 -10.44 -23.65
N LYS A 589 7.37 -10.53 -23.77
CA LYS A 589 6.62 -11.76 -23.48
C LYS A 589 6.59 -12.71 -24.66
N LYS A 590 6.70 -12.18 -25.89
CA LYS A 590 6.70 -12.96 -27.14
C LYS A 590 7.73 -12.42 -28.13
N PRO A 591 9.04 -12.55 -27.82
CA PRO A 591 10.10 -11.99 -28.65
C PRO A 591 10.16 -12.64 -30.04
N VAL A 592 9.63 -13.87 -30.18
CA VAL A 592 9.43 -14.54 -31.46
C VAL A 592 8.03 -15.16 -31.52
N PHE A 593 7.19 -14.71 -32.45
CA PHE A 593 5.91 -15.33 -32.76
C PHE A 593 6.06 -16.37 -33.88
N THR A 594 5.47 -17.55 -33.70
CA THR A 594 5.55 -18.65 -34.66
C THR A 594 4.17 -18.96 -35.27
N VAL A 595 4.10 -19.00 -36.60
CA VAL A 595 2.93 -19.43 -37.39
C VAL A 595 3.24 -20.75 -38.07
N ASN A 596 2.36 -21.74 -37.89
CA ASN A 596 2.55 -23.08 -38.45
C ASN A 596 2.17 -23.13 -39.93
N LEU A 597 3.05 -23.64 -40.78
CA LEU A 597 2.83 -23.78 -42.21
C LEU A 597 2.68 -25.26 -42.57
N ARG A 598 1.69 -25.57 -43.41
CA ARG A 598 1.49 -26.92 -43.93
C ARG A 598 1.06 -26.89 -45.39
N ALA A 599 1.74 -27.67 -46.23
CA ALA A 599 1.46 -27.79 -47.66
C ALA A 599 1.33 -29.25 -48.07
N ARG A 600 0.50 -29.53 -49.08
CA ARG A 600 0.36 -30.87 -49.68
C ARG A 600 -0.13 -30.76 -51.13
N ALA A 601 0.56 -31.42 -52.06
CA ALA A 601 0.04 -31.62 -53.41
C ALA A 601 -0.98 -32.76 -53.46
N LYS A 602 -1.96 -32.66 -54.36
CA LYS A 602 -2.94 -33.73 -54.59
C LYS A 602 -2.67 -34.45 -55.91
N PRO A 603 -2.62 -35.79 -55.91
CA PRO A 603 -2.31 -36.55 -57.12
C PRO A 603 -3.39 -36.42 -58.20
N PRO A 604 -3.08 -36.79 -59.45
CA PRO A 604 -4.10 -37.02 -60.47
C PRO A 604 -4.97 -38.21 -60.07
N LYS A 605 -6.20 -38.28 -60.59
CA LYS A 605 -7.13 -39.40 -60.29
C LYS A 605 -7.89 -39.80 -61.54
N ILE A 606 -7.51 -40.92 -62.17
CA ILE A 606 -8.18 -41.40 -63.36
C ILE A 606 -9.54 -42.04 -63.02
N SER A 607 -10.54 -41.73 -63.83
CA SER A 607 -11.86 -42.36 -63.77
C SER A 607 -12.38 -42.68 -65.16
N LYS A 608 -13.19 -43.74 -65.26
CA LYS A 608 -13.74 -44.26 -66.52
C LYS A 608 -15.26 -44.29 -66.49
N LYS A 609 -15.88 -44.04 -67.64
CA LYS A 609 -17.33 -44.24 -67.87
C LYS A 609 -17.56 -44.71 -69.31
N PRO A 610 -18.25 -45.84 -69.56
CA PRO A 610 -18.74 -46.81 -68.57
C PRO A 610 -17.61 -47.62 -67.89
N SER A 611 -17.93 -48.44 -66.87
CA SER A 611 -16.95 -49.25 -66.13
C SER A 611 -16.40 -50.45 -66.93
N THR A 612 -17.20 -50.93 -67.89
CA THR A 612 -16.91 -52.00 -68.85
C THR A 612 -17.53 -51.65 -70.19
N LEU A 613 -16.93 -52.05 -71.31
CA LEU A 613 -17.55 -51.95 -72.63
C LEU A 613 -18.17 -53.28 -73.01
N SER A 614 -19.49 -53.32 -73.09
CA SER A 614 -20.27 -54.49 -73.51
C SER A 614 -20.90 -54.20 -74.88
N PHE A 615 -20.57 -55.02 -75.86
CA PHE A 615 -21.01 -54.87 -77.24
C PHE A 615 -22.30 -55.67 -77.54
N GLY A 616 -22.66 -56.63 -76.67
CA GLY A 616 -23.84 -57.47 -76.88
C GLY A 616 -23.62 -58.51 -77.97
N LYS A 617 -24.69 -58.90 -78.66
CA LYS A 617 -24.61 -59.73 -79.87
C LYS A 617 -24.34 -58.86 -81.08
N VAL A 618 -23.34 -59.22 -81.88
CA VAL A 618 -22.90 -58.50 -83.06
C VAL A 618 -22.69 -59.49 -84.20
N ASN A 619 -23.24 -59.19 -85.38
CA ASN A 619 -23.06 -60.04 -86.56
C ASN A 619 -21.56 -60.22 -86.87
N VAL A 620 -21.16 -61.47 -87.13
CA VAL A 620 -19.77 -61.82 -87.49
C VAL A 620 -19.29 -60.95 -88.65
N GLY A 621 -18.10 -60.36 -88.51
CA GLY A 621 -17.49 -59.47 -89.51
C GLY A 621 -18.02 -58.03 -89.56
N ILE A 622 -19.06 -57.67 -88.80
CA ILE A 622 -19.63 -56.31 -88.78
C ILE A 622 -19.15 -55.54 -87.54
N PRO A 623 -18.45 -54.40 -87.68
CA PRO A 623 -17.93 -53.65 -86.54
C PRO A 623 -19.04 -52.89 -85.78
N VAL A 624 -19.04 -52.97 -84.45
CA VAL A 624 -19.84 -52.11 -83.57
C VAL A 624 -18.93 -51.31 -82.63
N ASN A 625 -19.16 -50.00 -82.56
CA ASN A 625 -18.33 -49.08 -81.78
C ASN A 625 -18.99 -48.72 -80.44
N LYS A 626 -18.18 -48.64 -79.38
CA LYS A 626 -18.57 -48.09 -78.07
C LYS A 626 -17.50 -47.10 -77.59
N ILE A 627 -17.95 -46.02 -76.96
CA ILE A 627 -17.08 -44.96 -76.46
C ILE A 627 -16.83 -45.17 -74.96
N LEU A 628 -15.55 -45.09 -74.59
CA LEU A 628 -15.09 -44.96 -73.22
C LEU A 628 -14.64 -43.52 -72.96
N THR A 629 -15.23 -42.85 -71.98
CA THR A 629 -14.79 -41.54 -71.51
C THR A 629 -13.87 -41.73 -70.31
N LEU A 630 -12.65 -41.19 -70.40
CA LEU A 630 -11.72 -41.04 -69.27
C LEU A 630 -11.77 -39.61 -68.75
N LYS A 631 -11.70 -39.45 -67.43
CA LYS A 631 -11.73 -38.14 -66.75
C LYS A 631 -10.70 -38.07 -65.64
N ASN A 632 -9.95 -36.97 -65.58
CA ASN A 632 -9.14 -36.63 -64.42
C ASN A 632 -10.03 -36.02 -63.31
N LYS A 633 -10.19 -36.73 -62.20
CA LYS A 633 -10.87 -36.26 -60.98
C LYS A 633 -9.89 -35.77 -59.91
N GLY A 634 -8.59 -35.72 -60.21
CA GLY A 634 -7.54 -35.21 -59.34
C GLY A 634 -7.30 -33.71 -59.54
N ILE A 635 -6.25 -33.19 -58.89
CA ILE A 635 -5.84 -31.77 -59.00
C ILE A 635 -4.58 -31.60 -59.86
N THR A 636 -3.69 -32.59 -59.82
CA THR A 636 -2.53 -32.62 -60.71
C THR A 636 -2.94 -33.17 -62.07
N ASP A 637 -2.24 -32.74 -63.12
CA ASP A 637 -2.52 -33.18 -64.47
C ASP A 637 -2.31 -34.69 -64.60
N LEU A 638 -3.28 -35.37 -65.19
CA LEU A 638 -3.25 -36.80 -65.44
C LEU A 638 -2.64 -37.03 -66.82
N VAL A 639 -1.44 -37.61 -66.85
CA VAL A 639 -0.76 -38.02 -68.08
C VAL A 639 -1.17 -39.46 -68.38
N ILE A 640 -1.73 -39.69 -69.57
CA ILE A 640 -2.15 -41.00 -70.06
C ILE A 640 -1.09 -41.52 -71.03
N GLY A 641 -0.67 -42.78 -70.88
CA GLY A 641 0.27 -43.43 -71.78
C GLY A 641 -0.40 -43.88 -73.09
N VAL A 642 0.28 -44.74 -73.84
CA VAL A 642 -0.31 -45.37 -75.04
C VAL A 642 -1.30 -46.44 -74.60
N ILE A 643 -2.55 -46.35 -75.07
CA ILE A 643 -3.61 -47.32 -74.76
C ILE A 643 -3.45 -48.54 -75.65
N THR A 644 -3.58 -49.73 -75.06
CA THR A 644 -3.45 -51.01 -75.77
C THR A 644 -4.60 -51.94 -75.44
N ILE A 645 -4.82 -52.94 -76.30
CA ILE A 645 -5.80 -54.02 -76.06
C ILE A 645 -5.01 -55.32 -75.87
N ALA A 646 -5.27 -56.01 -74.77
CA ALA A 646 -4.64 -57.28 -74.40
C ALA A 646 -5.72 -58.30 -73.97
N GLY A 647 -5.30 -59.54 -73.67
CA GLY A 647 -6.19 -60.61 -73.17
C GLY A 647 -6.41 -61.72 -74.19
N ASP A 648 -7.54 -62.42 -74.07
CA ASP A 648 -7.80 -63.68 -74.79
C ASP A 648 -8.08 -63.50 -76.28
N HIS A 649 -8.84 -62.45 -76.65
CA HIS A 649 -9.28 -62.20 -78.02
C HIS A 649 -9.02 -60.77 -78.50
N PRO A 650 -7.82 -60.20 -78.32
CA PRO A 650 -7.55 -58.79 -78.62
C PRO A 650 -7.73 -58.47 -80.11
N GLY A 651 -7.53 -59.45 -81.01
CA GLY A 651 -7.69 -59.25 -82.46
C GLY A 651 -9.13 -58.95 -82.91
N ASP A 652 -10.13 -59.31 -82.11
CA ASP A 652 -11.55 -59.00 -82.40
C ASP A 652 -11.94 -57.59 -81.92
N PHE A 653 -11.04 -56.88 -81.24
CA PHE A 653 -11.25 -55.52 -80.77
C PHE A 653 -10.18 -54.59 -81.34
N SER A 654 -10.58 -53.43 -81.84
CA SER A 654 -9.63 -52.44 -82.34
C SER A 654 -9.99 -51.04 -81.86
N THR A 655 -8.98 -50.21 -81.63
CA THR A 655 -9.17 -48.78 -81.40
C THR A 655 -9.27 -48.10 -82.77
N LEU A 656 -10.45 -47.62 -83.15
CA LEU A 656 -10.64 -46.85 -84.38
C LEU A 656 -10.22 -45.39 -84.17
N ALA A 657 -10.11 -44.62 -85.27
CA ALA A 657 -9.51 -43.27 -85.43
C ALA A 657 -10.01 -42.11 -84.53
N ALA A 658 -10.73 -42.38 -83.43
CA ALA A 658 -11.16 -41.39 -82.43
C ALA A 658 -10.59 -41.72 -81.03
N ASP A 659 -9.27 -41.87 -80.94
CA ASP A 659 -8.53 -41.90 -79.67
C ASP A 659 -7.96 -40.52 -79.36
N THR A 660 -8.56 -39.86 -78.36
CA THR A 660 -8.07 -38.56 -77.83
C THR A 660 -7.36 -38.71 -76.49
N CYS A 661 -7.17 -39.95 -76.03
CA CYS A 661 -6.63 -40.28 -74.72
C CYS A 661 -5.18 -40.74 -74.78
N SER A 662 -4.78 -41.55 -75.77
CA SER A 662 -3.40 -42.03 -75.84
C SER A 662 -2.40 -40.88 -75.92
N SER A 663 -1.39 -40.91 -75.06
CA SER A 663 -0.35 -39.87 -74.94
C SER A 663 -0.87 -38.46 -74.61
N SER A 664 -2.10 -38.33 -74.11
CA SER A 664 -2.68 -37.04 -73.76
C SER A 664 -2.49 -36.69 -72.28
N THR A 665 -2.52 -35.39 -71.99
CA THR A 665 -2.48 -34.86 -70.62
C THR A 665 -3.82 -34.20 -70.30
N LEU A 666 -4.54 -34.75 -69.34
CA LEU A 666 -5.80 -34.22 -68.86
C LEU A 666 -5.57 -33.31 -67.66
N VAL A 667 -5.82 -32.02 -67.83
CA VAL A 667 -5.92 -31.07 -66.72
C VAL A 667 -7.02 -31.46 -65.74
N THR A 668 -7.07 -30.83 -64.57
CA THR A 668 -8.15 -31.03 -63.57
C THR A 668 -9.53 -30.96 -64.22
N ASN A 669 -10.36 -31.97 -63.97
CA ASN A 669 -11.68 -32.17 -64.59
C ASN A 669 -11.72 -32.37 -66.11
N GLY A 670 -10.57 -32.36 -66.79
CA GLY A 670 -10.44 -32.66 -68.21
C GLY A 670 -10.88 -34.08 -68.55
N THR A 671 -11.37 -34.26 -69.77
CA THR A 671 -11.88 -35.53 -70.29
C THR A 671 -11.31 -35.84 -71.66
N CYS A 672 -11.17 -37.12 -71.96
CA CYS A 672 -10.91 -37.62 -73.32
C CYS A 672 -11.77 -38.85 -73.57
N THR A 673 -11.86 -39.25 -74.84
CA THR A 673 -12.62 -40.42 -75.27
C THR A 673 -11.79 -41.36 -76.13
N VAL A 674 -12.04 -42.66 -75.95
CA VAL A 674 -11.54 -43.75 -76.81
C VAL A 674 -12.74 -44.46 -77.42
N SER A 675 -12.78 -44.56 -78.76
CA SER A 675 -13.76 -45.38 -79.46
C SER A 675 -13.18 -46.78 -79.74
N VAL A 676 -13.77 -47.80 -79.11
CA VAL A 676 -13.38 -49.20 -79.29
C VAL A 676 -14.39 -49.89 -80.20
N ALA A 677 -13.91 -50.51 -81.26
CA ALA A 677 -14.69 -51.35 -82.16
C ALA A 677 -14.59 -52.82 -81.74
N PHE A 678 -15.70 -53.54 -81.85
CA PHE A 678 -15.75 -54.99 -81.75
C PHE A 678 -16.22 -55.58 -83.08
N THR A 679 -15.38 -56.43 -83.68
CA THR A 679 -15.64 -57.13 -84.94
C THR A 679 -15.42 -58.63 -84.69
N PRO A 680 -16.46 -59.38 -84.30
CA PRO A 680 -16.30 -60.80 -83.98
C PRO A 680 -15.88 -61.58 -85.23
N SER A 681 -14.82 -62.40 -85.09
CA SER A 681 -14.33 -63.29 -86.15
C SER A 681 -15.11 -64.60 -86.25
N VAL A 682 -15.81 -65.00 -85.19
CA VAL A 682 -16.61 -66.24 -85.11
C VAL A 682 -17.86 -66.01 -84.25
N PRO A 683 -18.92 -66.85 -84.34
CA PRO A 683 -20.15 -66.70 -83.57
C PRO A 683 -20.03 -67.20 -82.11
N GLU A 684 -19.02 -66.73 -81.38
CA GLU A 684 -18.75 -67.12 -79.98
C GLU A 684 -18.58 -65.90 -79.05
N LYS A 685 -18.51 -66.15 -77.74
CA LYS A 685 -18.19 -65.11 -76.75
C LYS A 685 -16.73 -64.68 -76.90
N ARG A 686 -16.51 -63.36 -76.99
CA ARG A 686 -15.19 -62.75 -77.10
C ARG A 686 -14.96 -61.79 -75.95
N SER A 687 -13.75 -61.80 -75.42
CA SER A 687 -13.34 -60.89 -74.36
C SER A 687 -11.90 -60.44 -74.50
N ALA A 688 -11.64 -59.21 -74.06
CA ALA A 688 -10.33 -58.59 -74.03
C ALA A 688 -10.30 -57.52 -72.91
N ILE A 689 -9.15 -56.91 -72.68
CA ILE A 689 -8.95 -55.86 -71.68
C ILE A 689 -8.29 -54.66 -72.38
N LEU A 690 -8.94 -53.50 -72.30
CA LEU A 690 -8.32 -52.23 -72.64
C LEU A 690 -7.43 -51.78 -71.49
N GLN A 691 -6.13 -51.64 -71.74
CA GLN A 691 -5.13 -51.23 -70.77
C GLN A 691 -4.78 -49.75 -70.96
N VAL A 692 -4.96 -48.96 -69.91
CA VAL A 692 -4.75 -47.51 -69.91
C VAL A 692 -3.66 -47.16 -68.87
N PRO A 693 -2.39 -47.08 -69.26
CA PRO A 693 -1.32 -46.60 -68.39
C PRO A 693 -1.54 -45.12 -68.02
N SER A 694 -1.24 -44.72 -66.78
CA SER A 694 -1.32 -43.32 -66.35
C SER A 694 -0.39 -43.00 -65.17
N ASN A 695 -0.19 -41.71 -64.90
CA ASN A 695 0.52 -41.23 -63.71
C ASN A 695 -0.37 -41.15 -62.44
N ASP A 696 -1.57 -41.75 -62.42
CA ASP A 696 -2.36 -41.91 -61.18
C ASP A 696 -1.64 -42.90 -60.24
N PRO A 697 -1.11 -42.45 -59.07
CA PRO A 697 -0.32 -43.31 -58.19
C PRO A 697 -1.13 -44.47 -57.59
N LYS A 698 -2.47 -44.37 -57.55
CA LYS A 698 -3.34 -45.46 -57.09
C LYS A 698 -3.78 -46.39 -58.21
N ARG A 699 -3.68 -45.96 -59.47
CA ARG A 699 -4.16 -46.67 -60.67
C ARG A 699 -3.23 -46.41 -61.85
N SER A 700 -1.96 -46.76 -61.69
CA SER A 700 -0.92 -46.57 -62.70
C SER A 700 -1.22 -47.33 -64.00
N LEU A 701 -2.02 -48.41 -63.91
CA LEU A 701 -2.60 -49.10 -65.05
C LEU A 701 -4.10 -49.33 -64.82
N LEU A 702 -4.95 -48.60 -65.53
CA LEU A 702 -6.40 -48.77 -65.48
C LEU A 702 -6.84 -49.80 -66.53
N SER A 703 -7.41 -50.92 -66.08
CA SER A 703 -7.97 -51.97 -66.95
C SER A 703 -9.47 -51.79 -67.17
N VAL A 704 -9.95 -51.98 -68.39
CA VAL A 704 -11.38 -51.95 -68.76
C VAL A 704 -11.75 -53.22 -69.52
N ASN A 705 -12.65 -54.02 -68.96
CA ASN A 705 -13.08 -55.25 -69.60
C ASN A 705 -13.93 -54.95 -70.85
N LEU A 706 -13.58 -55.62 -71.94
CA LEU A 706 -14.27 -55.62 -73.22
C LEU A 706 -14.95 -56.98 -73.38
N LYS A 707 -16.25 -56.99 -73.73
CA LYS A 707 -16.99 -58.23 -73.96
C LYS A 707 -18.04 -58.11 -75.06
N GLY A 708 -18.18 -59.15 -75.87
CA GLY A 708 -19.18 -59.26 -76.93
C GLY A 708 -19.44 -60.71 -77.31
N THR A 709 -20.43 -60.96 -78.15
CA THR A 709 -20.71 -62.30 -78.70
C THR A 709 -20.97 -62.16 -80.19
N GLY A 710 -20.29 -62.97 -81.01
CA GLY A 710 -20.62 -63.06 -82.43
C GLY A 710 -21.92 -63.83 -82.64
N GLY A 711 -22.79 -63.34 -83.52
CA GLY A 711 -23.98 -64.05 -84.00
C GLY A 711 -25.30 -63.40 -83.66
#